data_AF-A0A1H5V9N6-F1
#
_entry.id   AF-A0A1H5V9N6-F1
#
_cell.length_a   1.000
_cell.length_b   1.000
_cell.length_c   1.000
_cell.angle_alpha   90.00
_cell.angle_beta   90.00
_cell.angle_gamma   90.00
#
_symmetry.space_group_name_H-M   'P 1'
#
loop_
_entity.id
_entity.type
_entity.pdbx_description
1 polymer ?
#
loop_
_entity_poly.entity_id
_entity_poly.type
_entity_poly.pdbx_seq_one_letter_code
_entity_poly.pdbx_strand_id
1 'polypeptide(L)'
;MVSCQIKTIVENLQYYLQRLIKQIELIISRIFLIFDRIAKLSSRFFSGRFYIRIGIINLLVFLNLNPSIAAVQEAQNSTKDSTVVILSAPNRIKKLLVKYLRLPSEPFADAAAEEIFLYRAQKEIRDLLATEGYFSPSISVLQQIQDNVAMPEIKIDPGVLTRVGNVLITFQGEVAREDGKYQERIKQLRATWPLREGLPFRSSEWEKAKAALLSDVTQEEFAAAYIVNSKATVNPDDARADLSIIIDSGPVFHLGEIQITGLERFDSALITNLAPFKVGDVYRRDVLHLYQITLQKGPQFSSVSVSVTPDVAQHRSVPVQVMLTEALSQRFAFGAGYSSNNGARGEINYRNHDFMDRAWNLTSMLRLEQKRQTFFAGIDTLPDQNNVNYSLGASLQMTDIENLKTIEEKVGITRNYQTQKIQMHFGLNWHHESKKPAGAINQINEALVLDWRWRRQVVDDPVNIRRGDVTELRIGGGSQMFLSDQDFLRTYARHQTWWPVGSQDVFFLRAEVGYTFAASRFGIPQEYLFRAGGIHSLRGYDFKGIGVQEGNAVVGGLVMVTGTAEYTHWLTQQWGVAAFADIGGAEDHWRKIHPFLGYGSGIRWRSPAGPVALDLARGHETGSLRVHFSMAVAF
;
A
#
# COMPACT_ATOMS: atom_id res chain seq x y z
N MET A 1 -39.24 6.02 -23.23
CA MET A 1 -39.17 4.80 -22.39
C MET A 1 -38.22 4.94 -21.19
N VAL A 2 -36.99 5.45 -21.34
CA VAL A 2 -36.00 5.57 -20.24
C VAL A 2 -36.48 6.44 -19.04
N SER A 3 -37.17 7.56 -19.30
CA SER A 3 -37.70 8.43 -18.24
C SER A 3 -38.80 7.76 -17.37
N CYS A 4 -39.59 6.86 -17.96
CA CYS A 4 -40.66 6.16 -17.25
C CYS A 4 -40.08 5.07 -16.32
N GLN A 5 -39.04 4.36 -16.77
CA GLN A 5 -38.34 3.37 -15.93
C GLN A 5 -37.61 4.01 -14.74
N ILE A 6 -36.98 5.17 -14.92
CA ILE A 6 -36.30 5.88 -13.83
C ILE A 6 -37.31 6.36 -12.78
N LYS A 7 -38.46 6.90 -13.19
CA LYS A 7 -39.50 7.36 -12.27
C LYS A 7 -40.05 6.21 -11.41
N THR A 8 -40.34 5.06 -12.02
CA THR A 8 -40.81 3.87 -11.29
C THR A 8 -39.74 3.30 -10.36
N ILE A 9 -38.45 3.38 -10.71
CA ILE A 9 -37.34 2.97 -9.82
C ILE A 9 -37.24 3.90 -8.61
N VAL A 10 -37.35 5.22 -8.80
CA VAL A 10 -37.27 6.23 -7.73
C VAL A 10 -38.46 6.11 -6.76
N GLU A 11 -39.67 5.96 -7.28
CA GLU A 11 -40.89 5.80 -6.46
C GLU A 11 -40.84 4.50 -5.64
N ASN A 12 -40.38 3.39 -6.24
CA ASN A 12 -40.15 2.15 -5.51
C ASN A 12 -39.06 2.33 -4.43
N LEU A 13 -37.93 2.98 -4.75
CA LEU A 13 -36.86 3.21 -3.77
C LEU A 13 -37.34 4.02 -2.56
N GLN A 14 -38.12 5.09 -2.79
CA GLN A 14 -38.70 5.90 -1.71
C GLN A 14 -39.63 5.09 -0.81
N TYR A 15 -40.49 4.25 -1.40
CA TYR A 15 -41.40 3.38 -0.65
C TYR A 15 -40.63 2.36 0.22
N TYR A 16 -39.61 1.69 -0.34
CA TYR A 16 -38.81 0.73 0.42
C TYR A 16 -37.93 1.40 1.49
N LEU A 17 -37.37 2.59 1.22
CA LEU A 17 -36.60 3.37 2.20
C LEU A 17 -37.44 3.77 3.43
N GLN A 18 -38.69 4.22 3.22
CA GLN A 18 -39.59 4.55 4.34
C GLN A 18 -39.98 3.30 5.16
N ARG A 19 -40.12 2.15 4.51
CA ARG A 19 -40.39 0.87 5.18
C ARG A 19 -39.18 0.38 5.99
N LEU A 20 -37.97 0.49 5.42
CA LEU A 20 -36.71 0.16 6.10
C LEU A 20 -36.51 1.00 7.37
N ILE A 21 -36.78 2.32 7.31
CA ILE A 21 -36.70 3.21 8.48
C ILE A 21 -37.61 2.73 9.61
N LYS A 22 -38.88 2.40 9.30
CA LYS A 22 -39.83 1.88 10.30
C LYS A 22 -39.41 0.53 10.89
N GLN A 23 -38.78 -0.33 10.10
CA GLN A 23 -38.28 -1.62 10.58
C GLN A 23 -37.02 -1.46 11.46
N ILE A 24 -36.12 -0.54 11.12
CA ILE A 24 -34.94 -0.22 11.95
C ILE A 24 -35.39 0.24 13.35
N GLU A 25 -36.40 1.11 13.45
CA GLU A 25 -36.96 1.55 14.75
C GLU A 25 -37.53 0.38 15.56
N LEU A 26 -38.23 -0.55 14.90
CA LEU A 26 -38.81 -1.74 15.55
C LEU A 26 -37.73 -2.75 16.01
N ILE A 27 -36.64 -2.87 15.25
CA ILE A 27 -35.51 -3.76 15.54
C ILE A 27 -34.66 -3.21 16.69
N ILE A 28 -34.40 -1.89 16.74
CA ILE A 28 -33.69 -1.25 17.87
C ILE A 28 -34.43 -1.53 19.18
N SER A 29 -35.77 -1.46 19.17
CA SER A 29 -36.60 -1.81 20.34
C SER A 29 -36.48 -3.29 20.76
N ARG A 30 -36.34 -4.22 19.80
CA ARG A 30 -36.20 -5.66 20.09
C ARG A 30 -34.78 -6.10 20.44
N ILE A 31 -33.74 -5.45 19.90
CA ILE A 31 -32.33 -5.71 20.24
C ILE A 31 -32.08 -5.36 21.71
N PHE A 32 -32.70 -4.29 22.24
CA PHE A 32 -32.62 -3.93 23.66
C PHE A 32 -33.15 -5.04 24.59
N LEU A 33 -34.20 -5.77 24.19
CA LEU A 33 -34.75 -6.91 24.94
C LEU A 33 -33.83 -8.14 24.94
N ILE A 34 -32.99 -8.29 23.91
CA ILE A 34 -32.03 -9.40 23.78
C ILE A 34 -30.77 -9.13 24.63
N PHE A 35 -30.30 -7.88 24.68
CA PHE A 35 -29.18 -7.49 25.56
C PHE A 35 -29.48 -7.73 27.05
N ASP A 36 -30.72 -7.51 27.48
CA ASP A 36 -31.16 -7.77 28.87
C ASP A 36 -31.20 -9.27 29.22
N ARG A 37 -31.32 -10.15 28.21
CA ARG A 37 -31.21 -11.61 28.37
C ARG A 37 -29.76 -12.12 28.32
N ILE A 38 -28.90 -11.52 27.49
CA ILE A 38 -27.48 -11.91 27.35
C ILE A 38 -26.64 -11.46 28.55
N ALA A 39 -26.97 -10.32 29.17
CA ALA A 39 -26.30 -9.82 30.39
C ALA A 39 -26.40 -10.78 31.60
N LYS A 40 -27.31 -11.76 31.57
CA LYS A 40 -27.46 -12.78 32.62
C LYS A 40 -26.59 -14.02 32.43
N LEU A 41 -25.90 -14.19 31.29
CA LEU A 41 -25.19 -15.44 30.95
C LEU A 41 -23.65 -15.36 30.93
N SER A 42 -23.02 -14.17 30.98
CA SER A 42 -21.57 -14.04 30.82
C SER A 42 -20.84 -13.62 32.11
N SER A 43 -20.83 -14.51 33.11
CA SER A 43 -19.86 -14.44 34.21
C SER A 43 -19.25 -15.82 34.49
N ARG A 44 -18.32 -16.24 33.62
CA ARG A 44 -17.22 -17.22 33.88
C ARG A 44 -16.57 -17.61 32.54
N PHE A 45 -15.26 -17.86 32.58
CA PHE A 45 -14.35 -18.32 31.51
C PHE A 45 -13.82 -17.22 30.56
N PHE A 46 -12.51 -17.06 30.31
CA PHE A 46 -11.29 -17.72 30.78
C PHE A 46 -10.09 -16.80 30.47
N SER A 47 -9.12 -16.74 31.40
CA SER A 47 -7.80 -16.12 31.24
C SER A 47 -6.76 -17.20 30.92
N GLY A 48 -5.77 -16.90 30.08
CA GLY A 48 -4.64 -17.81 29.85
C GLY A 48 -3.68 -17.35 28.75
N ARG A 49 -2.53 -16.83 29.14
CA ARG A 49 -1.35 -16.53 28.28
C ARG A 49 -0.53 -17.80 28.05
N PHE A 50 0.05 -17.96 26.87
CA PHE A 50 1.16 -18.89 26.62
C PHE A 50 2.26 -18.21 25.81
N TYR A 51 3.50 -18.31 26.31
CA TYR A 51 4.77 -17.91 25.69
C TYR A 51 5.54 -19.19 25.31
N ILE A 52 6.19 -19.23 24.14
CA ILE A 52 7.32 -20.14 23.87
C ILE A 52 8.40 -19.38 23.07
N ARG A 53 9.65 -19.56 23.51
CA ARG A 53 10.94 -19.12 22.97
C ARG A 53 11.68 -20.30 22.32
N ILE A 54 12.84 -19.99 21.71
CA ILE A 54 14.00 -20.81 21.26
C ILE A 54 13.99 -21.01 19.73
N GLY A 55 15.08 -20.84 18.97
CA GLY A 55 16.49 -20.54 19.26
C GLY A 55 17.39 -21.07 18.12
N ILE A 56 18.15 -20.15 17.51
CA ILE A 56 19.49 -20.18 16.85
C ILE A 56 20.18 -21.54 16.52
N ILE A 57 20.85 -21.61 15.34
CA ILE A 57 22.23 -22.10 15.03
C ILE A 57 22.52 -21.83 13.52
N ASN A 58 23.41 -20.89 13.14
CA ASN A 58 24.85 -21.00 12.74
C ASN A 58 25.09 -21.83 11.44
N LEU A 59 25.97 -21.54 10.46
CA LEU A 59 27.18 -20.71 10.33
C LEU A 59 27.58 -20.57 8.83
N LEU A 60 28.41 -19.57 8.54
CA LEU A 60 29.15 -19.20 7.31
C LEU A 60 29.93 -20.29 6.54
N VAL A 61 30.14 -20.06 5.22
CA VAL A 61 31.47 -20.08 4.55
C VAL A 61 31.53 -19.01 3.43
N PHE A 62 32.61 -18.23 3.41
CA PHE A 62 33.05 -17.30 2.35
C PHE A 62 33.90 -18.03 1.30
N LEU A 63 33.81 -17.66 0.01
CA LEU A 63 34.96 -17.25 -0.81
C LEU A 63 34.53 -16.71 -2.20
N ASN A 64 35.30 -15.70 -2.63
CA ASN A 64 35.14 -14.79 -3.76
C ASN A 64 35.18 -15.44 -5.16
N LEU A 65 34.55 -14.77 -6.14
CA LEU A 65 35.16 -14.32 -7.41
C LEU A 65 34.20 -13.30 -8.07
N ASN A 66 34.62 -12.04 -8.11
CA ASN A 66 34.10 -10.94 -8.95
C ASN A 66 34.70 -11.07 -10.38
N PRO A 67 34.36 -10.21 -11.37
CA PRO A 67 33.10 -9.51 -11.66
C PRO A 67 32.76 -9.54 -13.18
N SER A 68 31.53 -9.17 -13.56
CA SER A 68 31.26 -8.64 -14.92
C SER A 68 30.10 -7.63 -14.91
N ILE A 69 30.50 -6.38 -15.12
CA ILE A 69 29.77 -5.17 -15.57
C ILE A 69 29.06 -5.50 -16.90
N ALA A 70 27.91 -4.97 -17.36
CA ALA A 70 27.31 -3.62 -17.46
C ALA A 70 25.86 -3.83 -17.98
N ALA A 71 24.96 -2.88 -18.20
CA ALA A 71 25.00 -1.42 -18.26
C ALA A 71 23.56 -0.90 -18.16
N VAL A 72 23.40 0.20 -17.43
CA VAL A 72 22.25 1.10 -17.51
C VAL A 72 22.58 2.13 -18.58
N GLN A 73 21.66 2.31 -19.52
CA GLN A 73 21.79 3.24 -20.63
C GLN A 73 21.14 4.57 -20.23
N GLU A 74 21.96 5.52 -19.78
CA GLU A 74 21.55 6.92 -19.66
C GLU A 74 21.74 7.64 -21.00
N ALA A 75 20.70 8.37 -21.39
CA ALA A 75 20.60 9.12 -22.62
C ALA A 75 21.68 10.22 -22.69
N GLN A 76 22.39 10.24 -23.82
CA GLN A 76 23.35 11.28 -24.18
C GLN A 76 22.60 12.57 -24.51
N ASN A 77 22.79 13.60 -23.69
CA ASN A 77 22.61 14.98 -24.11
C ASN A 77 23.84 15.43 -24.90
N SER A 78 23.63 15.85 -26.13
CA SER A 78 24.63 16.40 -27.03
C SER A 78 25.10 17.78 -26.57
N THR A 79 26.35 17.90 -26.12
CA THR A 79 27.05 19.18 -26.00
C THR A 79 27.93 19.38 -27.22
N LYS A 80 27.63 20.45 -27.97
CA LYS A 80 28.43 21.02 -29.06
C LYS A 80 29.86 21.29 -28.55
N ASP A 81 30.87 20.72 -29.19
CA ASP A 81 32.28 21.00 -28.89
C ASP A 81 32.58 22.49 -29.07
N SER A 82 33.20 23.11 -28.07
CA SER A 82 33.65 24.50 -28.10
C SER A 82 35.00 24.56 -28.83
N THR A 83 35.07 25.27 -29.96
CA THR A 83 36.20 25.27 -30.90
C THR A 83 37.36 26.22 -30.55
N VAL A 84 37.43 26.76 -29.32
CA VAL A 84 38.37 27.85 -28.96
C VAL A 84 39.52 27.41 -28.03
N VAL A 85 39.31 26.37 -27.20
CA VAL A 85 40.31 25.86 -26.26
C VAL A 85 40.24 24.34 -26.23
N ILE A 86 41.38 23.65 -26.37
CA ILE A 86 41.43 22.18 -26.35
C ILE A 86 41.65 21.70 -24.92
N LEU A 87 40.80 20.79 -24.42
CA LEU A 87 40.98 20.13 -23.11
C LEU A 87 41.49 18.70 -23.28
N SER A 88 42.68 18.44 -22.74
CA SER A 88 43.38 17.17 -22.81
C SER A 88 43.54 16.58 -21.40
N ALA A 89 42.67 15.63 -21.06
CA ALA A 89 42.61 15.01 -19.72
C ALA A 89 42.05 13.58 -19.82
N PRO A 90 42.29 12.71 -18.82
CA PRO A 90 41.64 11.39 -18.74
C PRO A 90 40.12 11.50 -18.83
N ASN A 91 39.46 10.53 -19.50
CA ASN A 91 38.02 10.59 -19.83
C ASN A 91 37.10 10.97 -18.66
N ARG A 92 37.39 10.48 -17.45
CA ARG A 92 36.62 10.79 -16.24
C ARG A 92 36.74 12.27 -15.83
N ILE A 93 37.95 12.80 -15.85
CA ILE A 93 38.23 14.20 -15.52
C ILE A 93 37.68 15.12 -16.61
N LYS A 94 37.84 14.74 -17.88
CA LYS A 94 37.28 15.48 -19.02
C LYS A 94 35.77 15.66 -18.88
N LYS A 95 35.03 14.61 -18.50
CA LYS A 95 33.58 14.70 -18.23
C LYS A 95 33.23 15.66 -17.07
N LEU A 96 34.00 15.65 -15.99
CA LEU A 96 33.81 16.57 -14.85
C LEU A 96 34.02 18.01 -15.30
N LEU A 97 35.12 18.29 -16.00
CA LEU A 97 35.47 19.63 -16.43
C LEU A 97 34.47 20.18 -17.46
N VAL A 98 34.07 19.40 -18.46
CA VAL A 98 33.03 19.82 -19.42
C VAL A 98 31.70 20.16 -18.74
N LYS A 99 31.38 19.51 -17.63
CA LYS A 99 30.14 19.75 -16.88
C LYS A 99 30.16 21.03 -16.05
N TYR A 100 31.30 21.38 -15.45
CA TYR A 100 31.37 22.45 -14.44
C TYR A 100 32.24 23.64 -14.84
N LEU A 101 33.19 23.48 -15.77
CA LEU A 101 34.03 24.55 -16.30
C LEU A 101 33.35 25.18 -17.52
N ARG A 102 33.17 26.50 -17.51
CA ARG A 102 32.65 27.24 -18.67
C ARG A 102 33.78 27.58 -19.62
N LEU A 103 33.84 26.89 -20.75
CA LEU A 103 34.73 27.22 -21.86
C LEU A 103 34.16 28.37 -22.71
N PRO A 104 35.02 29.23 -23.27
CA PRO A 104 34.59 30.29 -24.18
C PRO A 104 33.99 29.71 -25.47
N SER A 105 32.89 30.29 -25.91
CA SER A 105 32.21 29.93 -27.17
C SER A 105 32.65 30.80 -28.35
N GLU A 106 33.32 31.92 -28.09
CA GLU A 106 33.83 32.87 -29.08
C GLU A 106 35.35 33.05 -28.91
N PRO A 107 36.10 33.40 -29.97
CA PRO A 107 37.54 33.69 -29.89
C PRO A 107 37.86 34.81 -28.90
N PHE A 108 39.04 34.77 -28.30
CA PHE A 108 39.51 35.82 -27.39
C PHE A 108 39.68 37.16 -28.14
N ALA A 109 39.30 38.27 -27.48
CA ALA A 109 39.38 39.60 -28.07
C ALA A 109 40.83 40.08 -28.28
N ASP A 110 41.75 39.68 -27.39
CA ASP A 110 43.18 39.94 -27.45
C ASP A 110 43.98 38.90 -26.63
N ALA A 111 45.30 38.96 -26.71
CA ALA A 111 46.20 38.04 -25.99
C ALA A 111 46.11 38.19 -24.46
N ALA A 112 45.76 39.38 -23.96
CA ALA A 112 45.60 39.63 -22.53
C ALA A 112 44.34 38.94 -21.96
N ALA A 113 43.22 38.97 -22.70
CA ALA A 113 42.00 38.26 -22.33
C ALA A 113 42.19 36.74 -22.32
N GLU A 114 42.99 36.20 -23.25
CA GLU A 114 43.37 34.80 -23.28
C GLU A 114 44.18 34.41 -22.03
N GLU A 115 45.21 35.18 -21.68
CA GLU A 115 46.06 34.90 -20.51
C GLU A 115 45.28 34.97 -19.18
N ILE A 116 44.39 35.96 -19.03
CA ILE A 116 43.52 36.10 -17.86
C ILE A 116 42.56 34.91 -17.75
N PHE A 117 41.97 34.48 -18.86
CA PHE A 117 41.11 33.30 -18.88
C PHE A 117 41.87 32.04 -18.49
N LEU A 118 43.05 31.80 -19.08
CA LEU A 118 43.86 30.62 -18.81
C LEU A 118 44.30 30.54 -17.35
N TYR A 119 44.73 31.66 -16.75
CA TYR A 119 45.07 31.72 -15.34
C TYR A 119 43.86 31.39 -14.44
N ARG A 120 42.68 31.95 -14.74
CA ARG A 120 41.43 31.65 -14.01
C ARG A 120 41.05 30.17 -14.17
N ALA A 121 41.11 29.65 -15.40
CA ALA A 121 40.76 28.29 -15.72
C ALA A 121 41.69 27.29 -15.01
N GLN A 122 43.00 27.54 -14.96
CA GLN A 122 43.95 26.69 -14.21
C GLN A 122 43.59 26.61 -12.71
N LYS A 123 43.22 27.74 -12.10
CA LYS A 123 42.79 27.79 -10.70
C LYS A 123 41.47 27.02 -10.50
N GLU A 124 40.48 27.27 -11.34
CA GLU A 124 39.17 26.61 -11.28
C GLU A 124 39.27 25.10 -11.52
N ILE A 125 40.12 24.67 -12.46
CA ILE A 125 40.43 23.25 -12.71
C ILE A 125 41.08 22.63 -11.47
N ARG A 126 42.05 23.30 -10.84
CA ARG A 126 42.68 22.81 -9.60
C ARG A 126 41.68 22.65 -8.46
N ASP A 127 40.78 23.62 -8.28
CA ASP A 127 39.73 23.57 -7.25
C ASP A 127 38.73 22.44 -7.54
N LEU A 128 38.29 22.27 -8.79
CA LEU A 128 37.41 21.17 -9.20
C LEU A 128 38.05 19.80 -8.99
N LEU A 129 39.32 19.64 -9.40
CA LEU A 129 40.10 18.42 -9.19
C LEU A 129 40.25 18.10 -7.70
N ALA A 130 40.47 19.10 -6.85
CA ALA A 130 40.53 18.93 -5.40
C ALA A 130 39.22 18.35 -4.82
N THR A 131 38.06 18.73 -5.36
CA THR A 131 36.76 18.14 -4.91
C THR A 131 36.65 16.64 -5.19
N GLU A 132 37.31 16.16 -6.24
CA GLU A 132 37.36 14.74 -6.63
C GLU A 132 38.51 13.97 -5.99
N GLY A 133 39.34 14.63 -5.16
CA GLY A 133 40.44 14.01 -4.43
C GLY A 133 41.83 14.23 -5.05
N TYR A 134 41.97 15.08 -6.05
CA TYR A 134 43.23 15.34 -6.75
C TYR A 134 43.81 16.69 -6.32
N PHE A 135 44.74 16.67 -5.36
CA PHE A 135 45.29 17.88 -4.74
C PHE A 135 46.65 18.33 -5.32
N SER A 136 47.32 17.45 -6.06
CA SER A 136 48.61 17.74 -6.72
C SER A 136 48.53 17.59 -8.25
N PRO A 137 47.56 18.21 -8.95
CA PRO A 137 47.48 18.09 -10.40
C PRO A 137 48.57 18.92 -11.10
N SER A 138 49.10 18.36 -12.18
CA SER A 138 49.93 19.09 -13.15
C SER A 138 49.05 19.62 -14.27
N ILE A 139 49.04 20.95 -14.43
CA ILE A 139 48.26 21.63 -15.46
C ILE A 139 49.25 22.44 -16.31
N SER A 140 49.36 22.11 -17.58
CA SER A 140 50.24 22.80 -18.53
C SER A 140 49.41 23.33 -19.69
N VAL A 141 49.77 24.51 -20.19
CA VAL A 141 49.16 25.08 -21.40
C VAL A 141 50.16 24.93 -22.53
N LEU A 142 49.73 24.27 -23.60
CA LEU A 142 50.48 24.10 -24.84
C LEU A 142 49.76 24.86 -25.96
N GLN A 143 50.49 25.34 -26.95
CA GLN A 143 49.87 25.86 -28.18
C GLN A 143 49.79 24.72 -29.20
N GLN A 144 48.60 24.43 -29.69
CA GLN A 144 48.38 23.44 -30.73
C GLN A 144 47.84 24.12 -31.97
N ILE A 145 48.48 23.87 -33.12
CA ILE A 145 48.04 24.41 -34.41
C ILE A 145 47.07 23.40 -35.01
N GLN A 146 45.81 23.79 -35.16
CA GLN A 146 44.78 23.00 -35.82
C GLN A 146 44.15 23.88 -36.91
N ASP A 147 44.07 23.36 -38.14
CA ASP A 147 43.53 24.08 -39.31
C ASP A 147 44.13 25.50 -39.52
N ASN A 148 45.45 25.65 -39.35
CA ASN A 148 46.19 26.92 -39.47
C ASN A 148 45.84 28.01 -38.42
N VAL A 149 45.13 27.66 -37.34
CA VAL A 149 44.84 28.54 -36.20
C VAL A 149 45.54 28.00 -34.94
N ALA A 150 46.27 28.87 -34.23
CA ALA A 150 46.88 28.51 -32.96
C ALA A 150 45.81 28.53 -31.86
N MET A 151 45.58 27.38 -31.21
CA MET A 151 44.64 27.25 -30.09
C MET A 151 45.37 26.80 -28.82
N PRO A 152 45.02 27.34 -27.64
CA PRO A 152 45.57 26.85 -26.38
C PRO A 152 44.98 25.47 -26.03
N GLU A 153 45.86 24.50 -25.83
CA GLU A 153 45.56 23.18 -25.26
C GLU A 153 45.91 23.19 -23.77
N ILE A 154 44.90 23.02 -22.90
CA ILE A 154 45.11 22.79 -21.47
C ILE A 154 45.26 21.30 -21.25
N LYS A 155 46.50 20.86 -21.02
CA LYS A 155 46.85 19.48 -20.70
C LYS A 155 46.85 19.27 -19.19
N ILE A 156 46.05 18.31 -18.73
CA ILE A 156 45.78 18.07 -17.31
C ILE A 156 46.16 16.63 -16.98
N ASP A 157 47.16 16.49 -16.12
CA ASP A 157 47.42 15.26 -15.38
C ASP A 157 46.87 15.43 -13.96
N PRO A 158 45.80 14.73 -13.59
CA PRO A 158 45.21 14.85 -12.25
C PRO A 158 46.15 14.37 -11.14
N GLY A 159 47.22 13.63 -11.46
CA GLY A 159 48.17 13.12 -10.48
C GLY A 159 47.59 11.98 -9.63
N VAL A 160 48.18 11.77 -8.46
CA VAL A 160 47.79 10.69 -7.55
C VAL A 160 46.52 11.08 -6.78
N LEU A 161 45.58 10.15 -6.71
CA LEU A 161 44.35 10.32 -5.94
C LEU A 161 44.67 10.27 -4.44
N THR A 162 44.27 11.31 -3.71
CA THR A 162 44.46 11.39 -2.27
C THR A 162 43.67 10.31 -1.55
N ARG A 163 44.31 9.65 -0.59
CA ARG A 163 43.71 8.59 0.23
C ARG A 163 43.47 9.07 1.66
N VAL A 164 42.44 8.54 2.29
CA VAL A 164 42.15 8.77 3.70
C VAL A 164 43.27 8.17 4.55
N GLY A 165 43.85 8.99 5.42
CA GLY A 165 44.82 8.59 6.43
C GLY A 165 44.14 8.26 7.76
N ASN A 166 44.57 8.93 8.82
CA ASN A 166 44.02 8.76 10.17
C ASN A 166 42.64 9.43 10.27
N VAL A 167 41.71 8.75 10.94
CA VAL A 167 40.34 9.22 11.16
C VAL A 167 40.08 9.31 12.66
N LEU A 168 40.00 10.53 13.17
CA LEU A 168 39.72 10.81 14.57
C LEU A 168 38.27 11.30 14.74
N ILE A 169 37.42 10.46 15.34
CA ILE A 169 36.03 10.78 15.66
C ILE A 169 35.91 10.88 17.18
N THR A 170 35.72 12.10 17.67
CA THR A 170 35.59 12.41 19.10
C THR A 170 34.15 12.78 19.41
N PHE A 171 33.63 12.22 20.50
CA PHE A 171 32.29 12.49 21.01
C PHE A 171 32.39 13.26 22.33
N GLN A 172 31.53 14.25 22.50
CA GLN A 172 31.35 15.09 23.69
C GLN A 172 29.88 15.06 24.11
N GLY A 173 29.60 15.61 25.30
CA GLY A 173 28.25 15.64 25.88
C GLY A 173 27.90 14.37 26.64
N GLU A 174 26.59 14.12 26.78
CA GLU A 174 26.05 13.02 27.56
C GLU A 174 26.44 11.64 26.99
N VAL A 175 26.59 11.51 25.66
CA VAL A 175 27.02 10.27 25.01
C VAL A 175 28.45 9.85 25.38
N ALA A 176 29.27 10.78 25.88
CA ALA A 176 30.65 10.51 26.25
C ALA A 176 30.80 9.98 27.69
N ARG A 177 29.70 9.85 28.46
CA ARG A 177 29.73 9.27 29.80
C ARG A 177 30.21 7.81 29.77
N GLU A 178 30.81 7.36 30.88
CA GLU A 178 31.23 5.97 31.07
C GLU A 178 30.04 5.04 31.33
N ASP A 179 29.14 4.94 30.34
CA ASP A 179 28.02 4.01 30.30
C ASP A 179 28.29 2.94 29.25
N GLY A 180 28.16 1.66 29.61
CA GLY A 180 28.35 0.53 28.69
C GLY A 180 27.49 0.62 27.42
N LYS A 181 26.27 1.18 27.52
CA LYS A 181 25.40 1.41 26.36
C LYS A 181 26.01 2.41 25.37
N TYR A 182 26.51 3.54 25.87
CA TYR A 182 27.05 4.59 25.01
C TYR A 182 28.41 4.24 24.42
N GLN A 183 29.25 3.50 25.16
CA GLN A 183 30.52 3.01 24.64
C GLN A 183 30.31 2.06 23.44
N GLU A 184 29.34 1.14 23.53
CA GLU A 184 29.00 0.28 22.40
C GLU A 184 28.39 1.07 21.23
N ARG A 185 27.52 2.05 21.49
CA ARG A 185 26.97 2.94 20.45
C ARG A 185 28.09 3.72 19.73
N ILE A 186 29.03 4.30 20.46
CA ILE A 186 30.19 5.00 19.88
C ILE A 186 31.05 4.06 19.02
N LYS A 187 31.31 2.83 19.48
CA LYS A 187 32.02 1.81 18.69
C LYS A 187 31.30 1.52 17.38
N GLN A 188 29.97 1.36 17.42
CA GLN A 188 29.16 1.14 16.22
C GLN A 188 29.21 2.33 15.26
N LEU A 189 29.05 3.56 15.76
CA LEU A 189 29.13 4.77 14.93
C LEU A 189 30.50 4.89 14.23
N ARG A 190 31.59 4.57 14.93
CA ARG A 190 32.94 4.53 14.35
C ARG A 190 33.09 3.40 13.31
N ALA A 191 32.49 2.23 13.54
CA ALA A 191 32.58 1.10 12.62
C ALA A 191 31.80 1.31 11.31
N THR A 192 30.68 2.03 11.39
CA THR A 192 29.80 2.39 10.25
C THR A 192 30.33 3.58 9.45
N TRP A 193 31.32 4.32 9.97
CA TRP A 193 31.94 5.44 9.27
C TRP A 193 32.49 5.02 7.88
N PRO A 194 32.02 5.65 6.79
CA PRO A 194 32.28 5.16 5.43
C PRO A 194 33.68 5.47 4.91
N LEU A 195 34.32 6.56 5.38
CA LEU A 195 35.66 6.96 4.95
C LEU A 195 36.73 6.30 5.81
N ARG A 196 37.02 5.02 5.54
CA ARG A 196 38.09 4.25 6.20
C ARG A 196 39.46 4.58 5.64
N GLU A 197 40.49 4.35 6.44
CA GLU A 197 41.89 4.49 6.05
C GLU A 197 42.20 3.70 4.75
N GLY A 198 42.98 4.32 3.85
CA GLY A 198 43.36 3.77 2.55
C GLY A 198 42.34 3.97 1.43
N LEU A 199 41.09 4.31 1.73
CA LEU A 199 40.08 4.62 0.71
C LEU A 199 40.35 5.96 0.03
N PRO A 200 39.89 6.18 -1.22
CA PRO A 200 39.95 7.48 -1.86
C PRO A 200 39.21 8.56 -1.07
N PHE A 201 39.84 9.72 -0.89
CA PHE A 201 39.22 10.89 -0.29
C PHE A 201 38.51 11.73 -1.36
N ARG A 202 37.26 12.14 -1.09
CA ARG A 202 36.51 13.12 -1.89
C ARG A 202 35.69 14.02 -0.99
N SER A 203 35.57 15.30 -1.36
CA SER A 203 34.83 16.28 -0.57
C SER A 203 33.34 15.92 -0.45
N SER A 204 32.72 15.42 -1.52
CA SER A 204 31.32 15.00 -1.51
C SER A 204 31.04 13.84 -0.57
N GLU A 205 31.94 12.87 -0.50
CA GLU A 205 31.83 11.72 0.40
C GLU A 205 32.12 12.11 1.86
N TRP A 206 33.00 13.09 2.09
CA TRP A 206 33.21 13.68 3.42
C TRP A 206 31.97 14.37 3.95
N GLU A 207 31.33 15.24 3.15
CA GLU A 207 30.09 15.89 3.56
C GLU A 207 28.94 14.89 3.82
N LYS A 208 28.79 13.87 2.97
CA LYS A 208 27.83 12.78 3.19
C LYS A 208 28.11 12.01 4.47
N ALA A 209 29.37 11.67 4.74
CA ALA A 209 29.77 10.93 5.94
C ALA A 209 29.47 11.73 7.22
N LYS A 210 29.75 13.04 7.22
CA LYS A 210 29.40 13.93 8.33
C LYS A 210 27.90 14.00 8.57
N ALA A 211 27.11 14.19 7.50
CA ALA A 211 25.67 14.27 7.60
C ALA A 211 25.06 12.94 8.10
N ALA A 212 25.56 11.81 7.62
CA ALA A 212 25.13 10.48 8.09
C ALA A 212 25.46 10.27 9.57
N LEU A 213 26.70 10.56 9.98
CA LEU A 213 27.11 10.42 11.39
C LEU A 213 26.27 11.32 12.31
N LEU A 214 26.04 12.58 11.93
CA LEU A 214 25.18 13.48 12.69
C LEU A 214 23.73 12.98 12.73
N SER A 215 23.21 12.46 11.62
CA SER A 215 21.87 11.87 11.57
C SER A 215 21.73 10.67 12.51
N ASP A 216 22.72 9.77 12.56
CA ASP A 216 22.70 8.58 13.42
C ASP A 216 22.77 8.95 14.92
N VAL A 217 23.53 9.99 15.27
CA VAL A 217 23.55 10.52 16.65
C VAL A 217 22.21 11.15 16.99
N THR A 218 21.67 11.99 16.11
CA THR A 218 20.40 12.71 16.34
C THR A 218 19.14 11.85 16.19
N GLN A 219 19.26 10.59 15.77
CA GLN A 219 18.12 9.70 15.57
C GLN A 219 17.50 9.22 16.90
N GLU A 220 18.34 9.00 17.91
CA GLU A 220 17.94 8.46 19.22
C GLU A 220 18.59 9.28 20.34
N GLU A 221 17.79 9.67 21.34
CA GLU A 221 18.17 10.38 22.58
C GLU A 221 18.67 11.82 22.38
N PHE A 222 19.45 12.11 21.35
CA PHE A 222 20.27 13.32 21.25
C PHE A 222 19.77 14.29 20.16
N ALA A 223 18.55 14.79 20.31
CA ALA A 223 17.89 15.62 19.29
C ALA A 223 18.65 16.90 18.93
N ALA A 224 19.41 17.46 19.88
CA ALA A 224 20.18 18.70 19.72
C ALA A 224 21.67 18.47 19.37
N ALA A 225 22.07 17.26 18.99
CA ALA A 225 23.47 17.00 18.65
C ALA A 225 23.92 17.84 17.45
N TYR A 226 25.18 18.28 17.47
CA TYR A 226 25.76 19.09 16.41
C TYR A 226 27.26 18.83 16.25
N ILE A 227 27.81 19.22 15.10
CA ILE A 227 29.25 19.12 14.82
C ILE A 227 29.92 20.37 15.39
N VAL A 228 30.76 20.19 16.41
CA VAL A 228 31.54 21.27 17.02
C VAL A 228 32.68 21.69 16.10
N ASN A 229 33.38 20.71 15.51
CA ASN A 229 34.49 20.94 14.60
C ASN A 229 34.59 19.79 13.58
N SER A 230 34.98 20.12 12.35
CA SER A 230 35.20 19.15 11.27
C SER A 230 36.35 19.66 10.40
N LYS A 231 37.44 18.90 10.31
CA LYS A 231 38.62 19.27 9.53
C LYS A 231 39.13 18.07 8.73
N ALA A 232 39.40 18.28 7.45
CA ALA A 232 40.15 17.37 6.59
C ALA A 232 41.48 18.05 6.24
N THR A 233 42.58 17.52 6.77
CA THR A 233 43.93 18.07 6.52
C THR A 233 44.58 17.24 5.43
N VAL A 234 44.82 17.85 4.27
CA VAL A 234 45.41 17.17 3.12
C VAL A 234 46.90 17.47 3.05
N ASN A 235 47.73 16.42 2.99
CA ASN A 235 49.13 16.50 2.61
C ASN A 235 49.27 16.14 1.11
N PRO A 236 49.55 17.13 0.23
CA PRO A 236 49.68 16.91 -1.20
C PRO A 236 50.90 16.05 -1.59
N ASP A 237 51.95 16.03 -0.77
CA ASP A 237 53.20 15.29 -1.06
C ASP A 237 53.00 13.78 -0.85
N ASP A 238 52.27 13.40 0.20
CA ASP A 238 51.97 12.00 0.54
C ASP A 238 50.68 11.49 -0.10
N ALA A 239 49.96 12.35 -0.85
CA ALA A 239 48.60 12.11 -1.33
C ALA A 239 47.70 11.53 -0.21
N ARG A 240 47.73 12.16 0.97
CA ARG A 240 47.05 11.68 2.20
C ARG A 240 46.14 12.76 2.79
N ALA A 241 44.95 12.38 3.25
CA ALA A 241 44.01 13.25 3.95
C ALA A 241 43.68 12.69 5.35
N ASP A 242 44.13 13.38 6.40
CA ASP A 242 43.78 13.05 7.78
C ASP A 242 42.48 13.78 8.19
N LEU A 243 41.53 13.03 8.74
CA LEU A 243 40.18 13.48 9.04
C LEU A 243 39.98 13.59 10.55
N SER A 244 39.41 14.70 11.01
CA SER A 244 39.03 14.88 12.40
C SER A 244 37.65 15.49 12.51
N ILE A 245 36.79 14.91 13.35
CA ILE A 245 35.45 15.41 13.64
C ILE A 245 35.17 15.33 15.14
N ILE A 246 34.54 16.38 15.66
CA ILE A 246 34.09 16.48 17.05
C ILE A 246 32.57 16.69 17.02
N ILE A 247 31.83 15.78 17.65
CA ILE A 247 30.37 15.86 17.79
C ILE A 247 30.04 16.03 19.26
N ASP A 248 29.20 17.02 19.57
CA ASP A 248 28.56 17.13 20.89
C ASP A 248 27.15 16.56 20.77
N SER A 249 26.81 15.58 21.62
CA SER A 249 25.48 14.99 21.66
C SER A 249 24.44 15.88 22.33
N GLY A 250 24.87 16.81 23.20
CA GLY A 250 23.98 17.44 24.17
C GLY A 250 23.40 16.43 25.17
N PRO A 251 22.33 16.81 25.91
CA PRO A 251 21.67 15.94 26.88
C PRO A 251 20.70 14.94 26.22
N VAL A 252 20.22 13.94 26.97
CA VAL A 252 19.10 13.10 26.54
C VAL A 252 17.80 13.92 26.52
N PHE A 253 17.08 13.82 25.42
CA PHE A 253 15.76 14.41 25.22
C PHE A 253 14.64 13.44 25.58
N HIS A 254 13.61 13.95 26.25
CA HIS A 254 12.37 13.26 26.56
C HIS A 254 11.20 14.01 25.93
N LEU A 255 10.26 13.28 25.34
CA LEU A 255 9.08 13.83 24.68
C LEU A 255 8.12 14.44 25.71
N GLY A 256 7.72 15.67 25.47
CA GLY A 256 6.77 16.43 26.28
C GLY A 256 5.34 16.35 25.75
N GLU A 257 4.53 17.33 26.14
CA GLU A 257 3.16 17.46 25.67
C GLU A 257 3.06 17.72 24.16
N ILE A 258 1.95 17.29 23.57
CA ILE A 258 1.67 17.47 22.15
C ILE A 258 1.01 18.83 21.95
N GLN A 259 1.66 19.70 21.19
CA GLN A 259 1.15 21.02 20.81
C GLN A 259 0.55 20.94 19.40
N ILE A 260 -0.76 21.14 19.30
CA ILE A 260 -1.50 20.98 18.06
C ILE A 260 -1.78 22.35 17.44
N THR A 261 -1.56 22.49 16.13
CA THR A 261 -1.86 23.71 15.37
C THR A 261 -2.58 23.37 14.06
N GLY A 262 -3.64 24.11 13.73
CA GLY A 262 -4.43 23.93 12.50
C GLY A 262 -5.63 22.99 12.61
N LEU A 263 -5.96 22.56 13.84
CA LEU A 263 -7.20 21.82 14.13
C LEU A 263 -8.35 22.82 14.34
N GLU A 264 -9.47 22.63 13.66
CA GLU A 264 -10.62 23.54 13.66
C GLU A 264 -11.91 22.84 14.05
N ARG A 265 -12.25 21.71 13.40
CA ARG A 265 -13.51 20.98 13.60
C ARG A 265 -13.38 19.78 14.52
N PHE A 266 -12.25 19.08 14.44
CA PHE A 266 -12.06 17.84 15.19
C PHE A 266 -11.60 18.07 16.63
N ASP A 267 -11.90 17.14 17.52
CA ASP A 267 -11.36 17.14 18.88
C ASP A 267 -9.86 16.78 18.87
N SER A 268 -9.07 17.50 19.67
CA SER A 268 -7.64 17.21 19.93
C SER A 268 -7.36 15.77 20.39
N ALA A 269 -8.35 15.10 21.00
CA ALA A 269 -8.32 13.70 21.37
C ALA A 269 -8.04 12.78 20.17
N LEU A 270 -8.47 13.16 18.96
CA LEU A 270 -8.19 12.42 17.74
C LEU A 270 -6.69 12.28 17.48
N ILE A 271 -5.93 13.33 17.78
CA ILE A 271 -4.50 13.40 17.53
C ILE A 271 -3.74 12.73 18.67
N THR A 272 -4.08 13.09 19.91
CA THR A 272 -3.39 12.58 21.10
C THR A 272 -3.58 11.08 21.30
N ASN A 273 -4.76 10.51 21.01
CA ASN A 273 -5.01 9.06 21.13
C ASN A 273 -4.24 8.21 20.11
N LEU A 274 -3.79 8.82 19.01
CA LEU A 274 -3.01 8.14 17.97
C LEU A 274 -1.49 8.21 18.22
N ALA A 275 -1.05 8.91 19.27
CA ALA A 275 0.36 9.02 19.60
C ALA A 275 0.95 7.65 20.02
N PRO A 276 2.03 7.15 19.37
CA PRO A 276 2.67 5.89 19.70
C PRO A 276 3.62 6.00 20.92
N PHE A 277 3.56 7.10 21.66
CA PHE A 277 4.43 7.43 22.79
C PHE A 277 3.64 8.12 23.91
N LYS A 278 4.27 8.24 25.07
CA LYS A 278 3.76 8.96 26.24
C LYS A 278 4.70 10.10 26.61
N VAL A 279 4.16 11.09 27.32
CA VAL A 279 4.96 12.16 27.93
C VAL A 279 6.00 11.53 28.86
N GLY A 280 7.26 11.95 28.70
CA GLY A 280 8.43 11.41 29.41
C GLY A 280 9.17 10.30 28.68
N ASP A 281 8.62 9.74 27.59
CA ASP A 281 9.34 8.76 26.78
C ASP A 281 10.61 9.38 26.17
N VAL A 282 11.66 8.57 26.03
CA VAL A 282 12.92 9.02 25.42
C VAL A 282 12.70 9.39 23.95
N TYR A 283 13.28 10.51 23.52
CA TYR A 283 13.20 10.98 22.14
C TYR A 283 13.72 9.94 21.15
N ARG A 284 12.91 9.68 20.13
CA ARG A 284 13.24 8.85 18.99
C ARG A 284 12.61 9.41 17.72
N ARG A 285 13.42 9.69 16.71
CA ARG A 285 12.96 10.26 15.43
C ARG A 285 12.02 9.32 14.69
N ASP A 286 12.26 8.01 14.74
CA ASP A 286 11.44 7.01 14.05
C ASP A 286 10.04 6.89 14.65
N VAL A 287 9.89 7.07 15.97
CA VAL A 287 8.59 7.12 16.65
C VAL A 287 7.78 8.35 16.20
N LEU A 288 8.40 9.53 16.10
CA LEU A 288 7.75 10.73 15.58
C LEU A 288 7.36 10.59 14.10
N HIS A 289 8.22 9.96 13.30
CA HIS A 289 7.93 9.69 11.89
C HIS A 289 6.77 8.70 11.73
N LEU A 290 6.72 7.64 12.55
CA LEU A 290 5.59 6.71 12.58
C LEU A 290 4.30 7.42 12.97
N TYR A 291 4.34 8.31 13.97
CA TYR A 291 3.19 9.10 14.36
C TYR A 291 2.70 9.99 13.21
N GLN A 292 3.61 10.68 12.52
CA GLN A 292 3.27 11.47 11.33
C GLN A 292 2.60 10.61 10.26
N ILE A 293 3.16 9.45 9.92
CA ILE A 293 2.59 8.52 8.93
C ILE A 293 1.18 8.07 9.36
N THR A 294 0.97 7.77 10.64
CA THR A 294 -0.34 7.36 11.16
C THR A 294 -1.39 8.45 10.97
N LEU A 295 -1.05 9.71 11.30
CA LEU A 295 -1.94 10.85 11.09
C LEU A 295 -2.18 11.14 9.60
N GLN A 296 -1.14 11.09 8.75
CA GLN A 296 -1.24 11.31 7.30
C GLN A 296 -2.08 10.26 6.57
N LYS A 297 -2.16 9.04 7.11
CA LYS A 297 -3.04 7.98 6.57
C LYS A 297 -4.52 8.23 6.88
N GLY A 298 -4.82 9.08 7.86
CA GLY A 298 -6.18 9.44 8.21
C GLY A 298 -6.81 10.33 7.13
N PRO A 299 -8.03 10.05 6.66
CA PRO A 299 -8.69 10.89 5.67
C PRO A 299 -9.12 12.26 6.22
N GLN A 300 -8.98 12.50 7.53
CA GLN A 300 -9.34 13.74 8.20
C GLN A 300 -8.37 14.90 7.89
N PHE A 301 -7.15 14.59 7.45
CA PHE A 301 -6.08 15.59 7.30
C PHE A 301 -5.52 15.58 5.87
N SER A 302 -5.31 16.76 5.31
CA SER A 302 -4.70 16.94 3.98
C SER A 302 -3.18 17.07 4.05
N SER A 303 -2.67 17.62 5.16
CA SER A 303 -1.25 17.75 5.46
C SER A 303 -1.03 17.57 6.95
N VAL A 304 0.06 16.89 7.31
CA VAL A 304 0.49 16.72 8.71
C VAL A 304 2.02 16.77 8.76
N SER A 305 2.54 17.54 9.69
CA SER A 305 3.95 17.63 10.07
C SER A 305 4.08 17.40 11.57
N VAL A 306 4.92 16.45 11.96
CA VAL A 306 5.25 16.19 13.37
C VAL A 306 6.73 16.49 13.55
N SER A 307 7.03 17.41 14.46
CA SER A 307 8.41 17.81 14.71
C SER A 307 8.65 18.13 16.18
N VAL A 308 9.93 18.16 16.53
CA VAL A 308 10.41 18.62 17.82
C VAL A 308 11.47 19.66 17.52
N THR A 309 11.33 20.85 18.09
CA THR A 309 12.38 21.87 18.04
C THR A 309 13.35 21.60 19.19
N PRO A 310 14.61 21.21 18.95
CA PRO A 310 15.52 20.86 20.03
C PRO A 310 15.94 22.10 20.83
N ASP A 311 15.36 22.24 22.03
CA ASP A 311 15.79 23.22 23.03
C ASP A 311 16.43 22.48 24.22
N VAL A 312 17.72 22.74 24.44
CA VAL A 312 18.51 22.14 25.53
C VAL A 312 17.92 22.48 26.89
N ALA A 313 17.29 23.66 27.07
CA ALA A 313 16.64 24.02 28.33
C ALA A 313 15.41 23.16 28.64
N GLN A 314 14.73 22.64 27.60
CA GLN A 314 13.53 21.81 27.71
C GLN A 314 13.80 20.32 27.47
N HIS A 315 15.07 19.89 27.53
CA HIS A 315 15.45 18.51 27.18
C HIS A 315 14.70 17.43 27.98
N ARG A 316 14.23 17.72 29.20
CA ARG A 316 13.46 16.76 30.04
C ARG A 316 12.00 16.58 29.63
N SER A 317 11.47 17.48 28.80
CA SER A 317 10.07 17.45 28.34
C SER A 317 9.91 18.38 27.13
N VAL A 318 10.49 17.99 25.99
CA VAL A 318 10.47 18.81 24.78
C VAL A 318 9.09 18.73 24.10
N PRO A 319 8.39 19.85 23.85
CA PRO A 319 7.08 19.80 23.23
C PRO A 319 7.12 19.17 21.82
N VAL A 320 6.15 18.29 21.55
CA VAL A 320 5.98 17.70 20.22
C VAL A 320 5.00 18.56 19.44
N GLN A 321 5.49 19.24 18.40
CA GLN A 321 4.69 20.12 17.57
C GLN A 321 4.03 19.31 16.45
N VAL A 322 2.70 19.32 16.44
CA VAL A 322 1.87 18.69 15.41
C VAL A 322 1.14 19.80 14.66
N MET A 323 1.65 20.12 13.46
CA MET A 323 1.04 21.07 12.56
C MET A 323 0.28 20.31 11.49
N LEU A 324 -1.00 20.63 11.30
CA LEU A 324 -1.86 19.94 10.36
C LEU A 324 -2.78 20.89 9.62
N THR A 325 -3.37 20.38 8.54
CA THR A 325 -4.46 21.04 7.83
C THR A 325 -5.57 20.02 7.65
N GLU A 326 -6.77 20.33 8.12
CA GLU A 326 -7.90 19.43 7.95
C GLU A 326 -8.27 19.27 6.47
N ALA A 327 -8.71 18.07 6.10
CA ALA A 327 -9.22 17.78 4.77
C ALA A 327 -10.70 18.17 4.66
N LEU A 328 -11.20 18.31 3.43
CA LEU A 328 -12.63 18.39 3.18
C LEU A 328 -13.30 17.11 3.69
N SER A 329 -14.28 17.25 4.58
CA SER A 329 -14.92 16.11 5.23
C SER A 329 -15.80 15.33 4.24
N GLN A 330 -16.41 16.02 3.29
CA GLN A 330 -17.32 15.45 2.31
C GLN A 330 -16.63 15.16 0.98
N ARG A 331 -16.92 14.00 0.40
CA ARG A 331 -16.42 13.59 -0.91
C ARG A 331 -17.50 12.87 -1.70
N PHE A 332 -17.68 13.30 -2.96
CA PHE A 332 -18.43 12.56 -3.96
C PHE A 332 -17.45 11.86 -4.89
N ALA A 333 -17.77 10.64 -5.29
CA ALA A 333 -17.07 9.91 -6.33
C ALA A 333 -18.09 9.23 -7.24
N PHE A 334 -17.84 9.28 -8.54
CA PHE A 334 -18.72 8.72 -9.56
C PHE A 334 -18.00 7.57 -10.25
N GLY A 335 -18.70 6.46 -10.47
CA GLY A 335 -18.14 5.28 -11.12
C GLY A 335 -18.96 4.90 -12.34
N ALA A 336 -18.28 4.49 -13.40
CA ALA A 336 -18.91 3.86 -14.55
C ALA A 336 -18.17 2.56 -14.89
N GLY A 337 -18.89 1.55 -15.36
CA GLY A 337 -18.28 0.28 -15.72
C GLY A 337 -19.19 -0.60 -16.55
N TYR A 338 -18.62 -1.71 -16.99
CA TYR A 338 -19.35 -2.76 -17.69
C TYR A 338 -18.79 -4.12 -17.28
N SER A 339 -19.67 -5.10 -17.11
CA SER A 339 -19.27 -6.51 -16.94
C SER A 339 -20.19 -7.43 -17.72
N SER A 340 -19.68 -8.56 -18.21
CA SER A 340 -20.54 -9.60 -18.81
C SER A 340 -21.51 -10.23 -17.81
N ASN A 341 -21.19 -10.17 -16.50
CA ASN A 341 -22.06 -10.71 -15.44
C ASN A 341 -23.32 -9.85 -15.24
N ASN A 342 -23.15 -8.54 -15.02
CA ASN A 342 -24.22 -7.64 -14.58
C ASN A 342 -24.56 -6.54 -15.60
N GLY A 343 -23.85 -6.46 -16.74
CA GLY A 343 -24.04 -5.44 -17.77
C GLY A 343 -23.40 -4.08 -17.42
N ALA A 344 -23.98 -3.00 -17.95
CA ALA A 344 -23.57 -1.64 -17.64
C ALA A 344 -23.79 -1.30 -16.16
N ARG A 345 -22.85 -0.54 -15.58
CA ARG A 345 -22.82 -0.11 -14.17
C ARG A 345 -22.63 1.39 -14.09
N GLY A 346 -23.47 2.05 -13.28
CA GLY A 346 -23.23 3.38 -12.73
C GLY A 346 -23.13 3.30 -11.21
N GLU A 347 -22.27 4.10 -10.60
CA GLU A 347 -22.09 4.17 -9.16
C GLU A 347 -21.92 5.61 -8.68
N ILE A 348 -22.55 5.93 -7.55
CA ILE A 348 -22.37 7.17 -6.81
C ILE A 348 -21.95 6.79 -5.40
N ASN A 349 -20.81 7.31 -4.95
CA ASN A 349 -20.35 7.19 -3.58
C ASN A 349 -20.31 8.57 -2.94
N TYR A 350 -21.01 8.71 -1.83
CA TYR A 350 -20.90 9.86 -0.95
C TYR A 350 -20.21 9.42 0.34
N ARG A 351 -19.17 10.13 0.75
CA ARG A 351 -18.50 9.94 2.03
C ARG A 351 -18.46 11.22 2.82
N ASN A 352 -18.71 11.14 4.12
CA ASN A 352 -18.43 12.20 5.07
C ASN A 352 -17.53 11.65 6.19
N HIS A 353 -16.33 12.18 6.33
CA HIS A 353 -15.32 11.77 7.32
C HIS A 353 -15.48 12.45 8.68
N ASP A 354 -16.50 13.31 8.80
CA ASP A 354 -16.85 13.98 10.05
C ASP A 354 -18.37 13.91 10.29
N PHE A 355 -18.90 12.69 10.30
CA PHE A 355 -20.31 12.48 10.59
C PHE A 355 -20.59 12.69 12.08
N MET A 356 -21.62 13.49 12.38
CA MET A 356 -22.03 13.85 13.76
C MET A 356 -20.92 14.51 14.60
N ASP A 357 -19.98 15.22 13.97
CA ASP A 357 -18.86 15.91 14.64
C ASP A 357 -18.01 14.95 15.50
N ARG A 358 -17.89 13.70 15.06
CA ARG A 358 -17.19 12.61 15.78
C ARG A 358 -16.03 12.01 14.99
N ALA A 359 -15.64 12.62 13.88
CA ALA A 359 -14.71 12.03 12.91
C ALA A 359 -15.13 10.61 12.44
N TRP A 360 -16.43 10.28 12.54
CA TRP A 360 -16.96 9.02 12.05
C TRP A 360 -17.13 9.10 10.53
N ASN A 361 -16.89 7.98 9.86
CA ASN A 361 -17.00 7.89 8.42
C ASN A 361 -18.41 7.43 8.06
N LEU A 362 -19.25 8.33 7.57
CA LEU A 362 -20.49 7.98 6.87
C LEU A 362 -20.15 7.63 5.43
N THR A 363 -20.58 6.46 4.98
CA THR A 363 -20.53 6.04 3.58
C THR A 363 -21.96 5.79 3.08
N SER A 364 -22.31 6.40 1.95
CA SER A 364 -23.52 6.09 1.20
C SER A 364 -23.15 5.73 -0.24
N MET A 365 -23.63 4.60 -0.73
CA MET A 365 -23.30 4.07 -2.03
C MET A 365 -24.58 3.65 -2.76
N LEU A 366 -24.78 4.20 -3.95
CA LEU A 366 -25.80 3.78 -4.89
C LEU A 366 -25.11 3.17 -6.11
N ARG A 367 -25.35 1.88 -6.36
CA ARG A 367 -24.85 1.16 -7.53
C ARG A 367 -26.03 0.64 -8.34
N LEU A 368 -26.09 1.05 -9.60
CA LEU A 368 -27.10 0.63 -10.56
C LEU A 368 -26.43 -0.17 -11.66
N GLU A 369 -26.69 -1.48 -11.69
CA GLU A 369 -26.29 -2.39 -12.76
C GLU A 369 -27.55 -2.92 -13.46
N GLN A 370 -27.43 -3.57 -14.62
CA GLN A 370 -28.60 -4.07 -15.35
C GLN A 370 -29.31 -5.19 -14.60
N LYS A 371 -28.55 -6.14 -14.03
CA LYS A 371 -29.09 -7.30 -13.29
C LYS A 371 -29.14 -7.11 -11.76
N ARG A 372 -28.58 -6.01 -11.25
CA ARG A 372 -28.44 -5.76 -9.81
C ARG A 372 -28.49 -4.27 -9.49
N GLN A 373 -29.26 -3.92 -8.47
CA GLN A 373 -29.26 -2.57 -7.91
C GLN A 373 -28.95 -2.68 -6.42
N THR A 374 -28.08 -1.81 -5.93
CA THR A 374 -27.66 -1.81 -4.52
C THR A 374 -27.65 -0.39 -4.00
N PHE A 375 -28.31 -0.20 -2.88
CA PHE A 375 -28.14 0.97 -2.02
C PHE A 375 -27.54 0.51 -0.70
N PHE A 376 -26.51 1.20 -0.23
CA PHE A 376 -25.87 0.96 1.06
C PHE A 376 -25.68 2.30 1.77
N ALA A 377 -25.96 2.32 3.06
CA ALA A 377 -25.57 3.41 3.94
C ALA A 377 -24.99 2.82 5.22
N GLY A 378 -23.85 3.34 5.67
CA GLY A 378 -23.18 2.85 6.86
C GLY A 378 -22.31 3.89 7.51
N ILE A 379 -22.07 3.70 8.80
CA ILE A 379 -21.25 4.54 9.65
C ILE A 379 -20.15 3.65 10.22
N ASP A 380 -18.91 4.10 10.08
CA ASP A 380 -17.73 3.46 10.64
C ASP A 380 -17.08 4.39 11.67
N THR A 381 -16.76 3.85 12.85
CA THR A 381 -15.86 4.54 13.78
C THR A 381 -14.43 4.53 13.23
N LEU A 382 -13.55 5.33 13.82
CA LEU A 382 -12.13 5.23 13.54
C LEU A 382 -11.52 3.97 14.15
N PRO A 383 -10.48 3.40 13.53
CA PRO A 383 -9.68 2.36 14.14
C PRO A 383 -9.03 2.87 15.43
N ASP A 384 -9.10 2.06 16.49
CA ASP A 384 -8.36 2.27 17.73
C ASP A 384 -6.88 1.87 17.58
N GLN A 385 -6.10 2.00 18.67
CA GLN A 385 -4.68 1.60 18.71
C GLN A 385 -4.44 0.10 18.40
N ASN A 386 -5.47 -0.75 18.53
CA ASN A 386 -5.43 -2.16 18.21
C ASN A 386 -5.89 -2.45 16.76
N ASN A 387 -6.10 -1.41 15.94
CA ASN A 387 -6.65 -1.47 14.59
C ASN A 387 -8.08 -2.06 14.54
N VAL A 388 -8.88 -1.81 15.58
CA VAL A 388 -10.27 -2.23 15.67
C VAL A 388 -11.19 -1.05 15.46
N ASN A 389 -12.21 -1.19 14.60
CA ASN A 389 -13.30 -0.25 14.47
C ASN A 389 -14.67 -0.94 14.51
N TYR A 390 -15.71 -0.18 14.77
CA TYR A 390 -17.09 -0.65 14.77
C TYR A 390 -17.85 -0.01 13.62
N SER A 391 -18.76 -0.78 13.01
CA SER A 391 -19.57 -0.29 11.90
C SER A 391 -21.03 -0.67 12.08
N LEU A 392 -21.92 0.24 11.74
CA LEU A 392 -23.36 0.03 11.59
C LEU A 392 -23.71 0.28 10.13
N GLY A 393 -24.37 -0.67 9.47
CA GLY A 393 -24.71 -0.56 8.06
C GLY A 393 -26.11 -1.07 7.75
N ALA A 394 -26.72 -0.48 6.73
CA ALA A 394 -27.95 -0.93 6.12
C ALA A 394 -27.78 -1.02 4.61
N SER A 395 -28.34 -2.05 3.99
CA SER A 395 -28.36 -2.18 2.53
C SER A 395 -29.69 -2.71 2.00
N LEU A 396 -30.05 -2.22 0.82
CA LEU A 396 -31.13 -2.73 -0.01
C LEU A 396 -30.53 -3.23 -1.33
N GLN A 397 -30.74 -4.50 -1.65
CA GLN A 397 -30.25 -5.12 -2.86
C GLN A 397 -31.41 -5.74 -3.64
N MET A 398 -31.55 -5.35 -4.91
CA MET A 398 -32.50 -5.94 -5.84
C MET A 398 -31.73 -6.70 -6.92
N THR A 399 -32.18 -7.91 -7.26
CA THR A 399 -31.58 -8.70 -8.34
C THR A 399 -32.64 -9.34 -9.23
N ASP A 400 -32.29 -9.49 -10.51
CA ASP A 400 -33.01 -10.33 -11.47
C ASP A 400 -31.97 -11.12 -12.27
N ILE A 401 -31.72 -12.36 -11.82
CA ILE A 401 -30.63 -13.20 -12.32
C ILE A 401 -31.15 -14.62 -12.45
N GLU A 402 -31.04 -15.21 -13.64
CA GLU A 402 -31.42 -16.60 -13.92
C GLU A 402 -32.86 -16.91 -13.50
N ASN A 403 -33.78 -16.03 -13.93
CA ASN A 403 -35.22 -16.05 -13.64
C ASN A 403 -35.57 -16.00 -12.15
N LEU A 404 -34.62 -15.63 -11.29
CA LEU A 404 -34.83 -15.42 -9.87
C LEU A 404 -34.78 -13.91 -9.57
N LYS A 405 -35.94 -13.37 -9.16
CA LYS A 405 -36.03 -12.01 -8.63
C LYS A 405 -35.88 -12.02 -7.12
N THR A 406 -35.00 -11.17 -6.59
CA THR A 406 -34.84 -10.99 -5.14
C THR A 406 -34.86 -9.53 -4.75
N ILE A 407 -35.43 -9.24 -3.58
CA ILE A 407 -35.29 -7.97 -2.87
C ILE A 407 -34.80 -8.32 -1.47
N GLU A 408 -33.61 -7.85 -1.12
CA GLU A 408 -32.95 -8.12 0.15
C GLU A 408 -32.72 -6.82 0.91
N GLU A 409 -33.21 -6.77 2.13
CA GLU A 409 -32.96 -5.73 3.12
C GLU A 409 -32.04 -6.33 4.19
N LYS A 410 -30.95 -5.62 4.50
CA LYS A 410 -29.97 -6.05 5.51
C LYS A 410 -29.64 -4.90 6.43
N VAL A 411 -29.60 -5.16 7.72
CA VAL A 411 -29.12 -4.23 8.75
C VAL A 411 -28.16 -4.98 9.65
N GLY A 412 -26.97 -4.43 9.85
CA GLY A 412 -25.94 -5.14 10.59
C GLY A 412 -25.02 -4.23 11.39
N ILE A 413 -24.55 -4.78 12.51
CA ILE A 413 -23.45 -4.22 13.30
C ILE A 413 -22.25 -5.14 13.17
N THR A 414 -21.06 -4.56 13.04
CA THR A 414 -19.81 -5.31 12.87
C THR A 414 -18.70 -4.74 13.72
N ARG A 415 -17.86 -5.63 14.24
CA ARG A 415 -16.56 -5.32 14.81
C ARG A 415 -15.49 -5.77 13.81
N ASN A 416 -14.72 -4.81 13.35
CA ASN A 416 -13.76 -4.97 12.27
C ASN A 416 -12.34 -4.82 12.83
N TYR A 417 -11.44 -5.70 12.42
CA TYR A 417 -10.01 -5.63 12.72
C TYR A 417 -9.24 -5.69 11.41
N GLN A 418 -8.38 -4.70 11.15
CA GLN A 418 -7.70 -4.59 9.87
C GLN A 418 -6.23 -4.20 10.01
N THR A 419 -5.36 -4.98 9.38
CA THR A 419 -3.95 -4.67 9.16
C THR A 419 -3.66 -4.72 7.66
N GLN A 420 -2.40 -4.47 7.26
CA GLN A 420 -2.00 -4.60 5.86
C GLN A 420 -2.17 -6.03 5.30
N LYS A 421 -2.13 -7.06 6.16
CA LYS A 421 -2.14 -8.47 5.73
C LYS A 421 -3.39 -9.23 6.14
N ILE A 422 -4.05 -8.83 7.22
CA ILE A 422 -5.16 -9.56 7.83
C ILE A 422 -6.36 -8.63 7.99
N GLN A 423 -7.54 -9.12 7.61
CA GLN A 423 -8.84 -8.49 7.84
C GLN A 423 -9.74 -9.49 8.55
N MET A 424 -10.37 -9.07 9.64
CA MET A 424 -11.34 -9.84 10.40
C MET A 424 -12.60 -9.03 10.61
N HIS A 425 -13.75 -9.65 10.41
CA HIS A 425 -15.06 -9.07 10.66
C HIS A 425 -15.83 -10.05 11.54
N PHE A 426 -16.46 -9.53 12.58
CA PHE A 426 -17.40 -10.28 13.42
C PHE A 426 -18.66 -9.45 13.53
N GLY A 427 -19.78 -9.98 13.06
CA GLY A 427 -20.99 -9.19 12.89
C GLY A 427 -22.25 -9.93 13.29
N LEU A 428 -23.28 -9.12 13.49
CA LEU A 428 -24.66 -9.56 13.67
C LEU A 428 -25.49 -8.84 12.61
N ASN A 429 -26.09 -9.58 11.69
CA ASN A 429 -26.87 -9.04 10.59
C ASN A 429 -28.29 -9.59 10.63
N TRP A 430 -29.27 -8.71 10.56
CA TRP A 430 -30.63 -9.07 10.25
C TRP A 430 -30.85 -8.96 8.74
N HIS A 431 -31.48 -9.97 8.17
CA HIS A 431 -31.84 -10.09 6.75
C HIS A 431 -33.33 -10.28 6.61
N HIS A 432 -33.92 -9.58 5.64
CA HIS A 432 -35.26 -9.82 5.14
C HIS A 432 -35.20 -9.91 3.61
N GLU A 433 -35.53 -11.07 3.06
CA GLU A 433 -35.43 -11.35 1.63
C GLU A 433 -36.79 -11.78 1.07
N SER A 434 -37.30 -11.05 0.08
CA SER A 434 -38.39 -11.53 -0.79
C SER A 434 -37.79 -12.20 -2.02
N LYS A 435 -38.01 -13.51 -2.16
CA LYS A 435 -37.56 -14.36 -3.26
C LYS A 435 -38.73 -14.73 -4.16
N LYS A 436 -38.62 -14.46 -5.47
CA LYS A 436 -39.65 -14.74 -6.47
C LYS A 436 -39.08 -15.53 -7.65
N PRO A 437 -38.97 -16.86 -7.51
CA PRO A 437 -38.52 -17.74 -8.60
C PRO A 437 -39.61 -17.88 -9.67
N ALA A 438 -39.26 -17.72 -10.94
CA ALA A 438 -40.22 -17.89 -12.04
C ALA A 438 -40.77 -19.33 -12.09
N GLY A 439 -42.10 -19.48 -12.11
CA GLY A 439 -42.75 -20.79 -12.18
C GLY A 439 -42.74 -21.59 -10.86
N ALA A 440 -42.36 -20.96 -9.75
CA ALA A 440 -42.39 -21.56 -8.42
C ALA A 440 -43.00 -20.60 -7.39
N ILE A 441 -43.10 -21.04 -6.14
CA ILE A 441 -43.78 -20.30 -5.07
C ILE A 441 -42.89 -19.15 -4.60
N ASN A 442 -43.48 -17.97 -4.45
CA ASN A 442 -42.80 -16.83 -3.84
C ASN A 442 -42.58 -17.08 -2.34
N GLN A 443 -41.40 -16.72 -1.86
CA GLN A 443 -41.01 -16.93 -0.48
C GLN A 443 -40.49 -15.62 0.14
N ILE A 444 -40.70 -15.48 1.44
CA ILE A 444 -40.03 -14.48 2.26
C ILE A 444 -39.14 -15.26 3.22
N ASN A 445 -37.87 -14.85 3.34
CA ASN A 445 -36.91 -15.42 4.25
C ASN A 445 -36.42 -14.33 5.21
N GLU A 446 -36.51 -14.59 6.51
CA GLU A 446 -35.93 -13.76 7.55
C GLU A 446 -34.81 -14.52 8.26
N ALA A 447 -33.70 -13.82 8.54
CA ALA A 447 -32.60 -14.40 9.29
C ALA A 447 -31.86 -13.36 10.13
N LEU A 448 -31.65 -13.66 11.41
CA LEU A 448 -30.67 -12.97 12.25
C LEU A 448 -29.44 -13.84 12.35
N VAL A 449 -28.36 -13.36 11.74
CA VAL A 449 -27.16 -14.14 11.48
C VAL A 449 -25.99 -13.55 12.24
N LEU A 450 -25.34 -14.40 13.03
CA LEU A 450 -24.01 -14.11 13.55
C LEU A 450 -22.99 -14.53 12.50
N ASP A 451 -22.15 -13.60 12.03
CA ASP A 451 -21.16 -13.84 10.99
C ASP A 451 -19.73 -13.59 11.48
N TRP A 452 -18.82 -14.38 10.94
CA TRP A 452 -17.39 -14.21 11.09
C TRP A 452 -16.71 -14.37 9.74
N ARG A 453 -15.85 -13.41 9.40
CA ARG A 453 -15.06 -13.41 8.18
C ARG A 453 -13.60 -13.15 8.51
N TRP A 454 -12.72 -14.03 8.07
CA TRP A 454 -11.27 -13.85 8.15
C TRP A 454 -10.68 -13.88 6.76
N ARG A 455 -9.83 -12.90 6.45
CA ARG A 455 -9.12 -12.80 5.17
C ARG A 455 -7.66 -12.48 5.43
N ARG A 456 -6.76 -13.25 4.82
CA ARG A 456 -5.31 -13.02 4.81
C ARG A 456 -4.87 -12.80 3.38
N GLN A 457 -4.11 -11.73 3.14
CA GLN A 457 -3.50 -11.40 1.85
C GLN A 457 -2.01 -11.14 2.05
N VAL A 458 -1.19 -11.95 1.39
CA VAL A 458 0.27 -11.79 1.35
C VAL A 458 0.71 -11.93 -0.09
N VAL A 459 0.88 -10.80 -0.76
CA VAL A 459 1.21 -10.70 -2.18
C VAL A 459 2.36 -9.71 -2.39
N ASP A 460 3.09 -9.88 -3.48
CA ASP A 460 4.18 -8.99 -3.89
C ASP A 460 3.69 -7.59 -4.27
N ASP A 461 2.67 -7.51 -5.11
CA ASP A 461 2.04 -6.25 -5.55
C ASP A 461 0.51 -6.41 -5.52
N PRO A 462 -0.25 -5.56 -4.79
CA PRO A 462 -1.71 -5.69 -4.69
C PRO A 462 -2.49 -5.47 -6.00
N VAL A 463 -1.89 -4.81 -6.99
CA VAL A 463 -2.51 -4.48 -8.28
C VAL A 463 -2.09 -5.50 -9.35
N ASN A 464 -0.80 -5.85 -9.38
CA ASN A 464 -0.19 -6.74 -10.36
C ASN A 464 0.46 -7.95 -9.70
N ILE A 465 -0.36 -8.76 -9.03
CA ILE A 465 0.10 -9.92 -8.26
C ILE A 465 0.80 -10.93 -9.19
N ARG A 466 2.07 -11.24 -8.91
CA ARG A 466 2.79 -12.34 -9.56
C ARG A 466 3.12 -13.47 -8.61
N ARG A 467 3.29 -13.15 -7.32
CA ARG A 467 3.62 -14.09 -6.27
C ARG A 467 2.81 -13.80 -5.02
N GLY A 468 2.20 -14.83 -4.46
CA GLY A 468 1.60 -14.76 -3.13
C GLY A 468 0.29 -15.50 -3.04
N ASP A 469 -0.40 -15.29 -1.92
CA ASP A 469 -1.65 -15.96 -1.60
C ASP A 469 -2.69 -15.02 -0.98
N VAL A 470 -3.95 -15.34 -1.26
CA VAL A 470 -5.11 -14.75 -0.59
C VAL A 470 -5.99 -15.89 -0.10
N THR A 471 -6.22 -15.94 1.21
CA THR A 471 -7.10 -16.91 1.84
C THR A 471 -8.24 -16.19 2.52
N GLU A 472 -9.46 -16.71 2.36
CA GLU A 472 -10.67 -16.19 2.98
C GLU A 472 -11.50 -17.33 3.58
N LEU A 473 -11.91 -17.15 4.82
CA LEU A 473 -12.81 -18.03 5.55
C LEU A 473 -14.04 -17.22 5.97
N ARG A 474 -15.23 -17.80 5.82
CA ARG A 474 -16.48 -17.22 6.29
C ARG A 474 -17.29 -18.28 7.01
N ILE A 475 -17.77 -17.95 8.19
CA ILE A 475 -18.70 -18.75 8.98
C ILE A 475 -19.87 -17.85 9.33
N GLY A 476 -21.10 -18.33 9.19
CA GLY A 476 -22.27 -17.59 9.64
C GLY A 476 -23.43 -18.51 9.94
N GLY A 477 -24.22 -18.20 10.96
CA GLY A 477 -25.35 -19.06 11.33
C GLY A 477 -26.55 -18.29 11.85
N GLY A 478 -27.73 -18.79 11.50
CA GLY A 478 -29.03 -18.34 11.98
C GLY A 478 -29.73 -19.47 12.74
N SER A 479 -30.64 -19.08 13.63
CA SER A 479 -31.40 -20.05 14.44
C SER A 479 -32.85 -19.61 14.63
N GLN A 480 -33.77 -20.56 14.53
CA GLN A 480 -35.21 -20.44 14.74
C GLN A 480 -35.57 -20.05 16.17
N MET A 481 -34.69 -20.33 17.14
CA MET A 481 -34.83 -19.81 18.51
C MET A 481 -34.78 -18.26 18.57
N PHE A 482 -34.21 -17.63 17.54
CA PHE A 482 -34.09 -16.18 17.41
C PHE A 482 -34.92 -15.72 16.18
N LEU A 483 -34.53 -14.61 15.54
CA LEU A 483 -35.28 -14.02 14.42
C LEU A 483 -34.91 -14.66 13.06
N SER A 484 -34.83 -15.99 12.98
CA SER A 484 -34.57 -16.70 11.71
C SER A 484 -35.65 -17.71 11.38
N ASP A 485 -35.99 -17.85 10.10
CA ASP A 485 -37.00 -18.83 9.66
C ASP A 485 -36.47 -20.27 9.62
N GLN A 486 -35.15 -20.44 9.55
CA GLN A 486 -34.49 -21.74 9.42
C GLN A 486 -33.21 -21.79 10.27
N ASP A 487 -32.96 -22.93 10.91
CA ASP A 487 -31.68 -23.23 11.54
C ASP A 487 -30.65 -23.56 10.46
N PHE A 488 -29.55 -22.81 10.44
CA PHE A 488 -28.45 -23.09 9.54
C PHE A 488 -27.08 -22.64 10.06
N LEU A 489 -26.04 -23.36 9.62
CA LEU A 489 -24.64 -22.96 9.77
C LEU A 489 -23.98 -23.00 8.39
N ARG A 490 -23.60 -21.85 7.87
CA ARG A 490 -22.84 -21.70 6.63
C ARG A 490 -21.35 -21.66 6.91
N THR A 491 -20.61 -22.47 6.15
CA THR A 491 -19.15 -22.47 6.09
C THR A 491 -18.71 -22.23 4.65
N TYR A 492 -17.67 -21.41 4.47
CA TYR A 492 -17.12 -21.11 3.15
C TYR A 492 -15.62 -20.82 3.27
N ALA A 493 -14.85 -21.40 2.36
CA ALA A 493 -13.43 -21.16 2.23
C ALA A 493 -13.09 -20.86 0.77
N ARG A 494 -12.23 -19.86 0.57
CA ARG A 494 -11.64 -19.52 -0.73
C ARG A 494 -10.15 -19.33 -0.58
N HIS A 495 -9.39 -19.96 -1.46
CA HIS A 495 -7.95 -19.80 -1.53
C HIS A 495 -7.54 -19.45 -2.96
N GLN A 496 -6.65 -18.47 -3.08
CA GLN A 496 -6.09 -17.98 -4.33
C GLN A 496 -4.58 -17.91 -4.18
N THR A 497 -3.86 -18.35 -5.21
CA THR A 497 -2.40 -18.37 -5.19
C THR A 497 -1.84 -18.07 -6.57
N TRP A 498 -0.74 -17.33 -6.60
CA TRP A 498 0.00 -16.93 -7.78
C TRP A 498 1.44 -17.39 -7.65
N TRP A 499 1.94 -18.07 -8.68
CA TRP A 499 3.33 -18.51 -8.74
C TRP A 499 4.00 -18.01 -10.02
N PRO A 500 5.15 -17.32 -9.92
CA PRO A 500 5.94 -17.00 -11.09
C PRO A 500 6.67 -18.27 -11.55
N VAL A 501 6.25 -18.83 -12.68
CA VAL A 501 6.90 -20.01 -13.28
C VAL A 501 8.01 -19.64 -14.27
N GLY A 502 8.10 -18.36 -14.63
CA GLY A 502 9.13 -17.77 -15.49
C GLY A 502 9.29 -16.28 -15.21
N SER A 503 10.19 -15.61 -15.93
CA SER A 503 10.39 -14.15 -15.80
C SER A 503 9.17 -13.36 -16.25
N GLN A 504 8.41 -13.90 -17.21
CA GLN A 504 7.21 -13.31 -17.81
C GLN A 504 5.94 -14.12 -17.55
N ASP A 505 6.02 -15.22 -16.81
CA ASP A 505 4.91 -16.16 -16.68
C ASP A 505 4.37 -16.19 -15.26
N VAL A 506 3.05 -16.31 -15.14
CA VAL A 506 2.35 -16.45 -13.86
C VAL A 506 1.33 -17.58 -13.98
N PHE A 507 1.40 -18.53 -13.06
CA PHE A 507 0.38 -19.55 -12.87
C PHE A 507 -0.52 -19.15 -11.71
N PHE A 508 -1.82 -19.13 -11.94
CA PHE A 508 -2.85 -18.76 -10.98
C PHE A 508 -3.76 -19.95 -10.70
N LEU A 509 -3.97 -20.23 -9.41
CA LEU A 509 -5.00 -21.17 -8.96
C LEU A 509 -5.98 -20.49 -8.03
N ARG A 510 -7.25 -20.87 -8.15
CA ARG A 510 -8.32 -20.55 -7.20
C ARG A 510 -9.09 -21.81 -6.85
N ALA A 511 -9.42 -21.97 -5.59
CA ALA A 511 -10.36 -22.98 -5.12
C ALA A 511 -11.38 -22.33 -4.17
N GLU A 512 -12.64 -22.70 -4.31
CA GLU A 512 -13.72 -22.30 -3.40
C GLU A 512 -14.53 -23.53 -2.99
N VAL A 513 -14.85 -23.62 -1.70
CA VAL A 513 -15.74 -24.65 -1.16
C VAL A 513 -16.71 -24.01 -0.18
N GLY A 514 -17.97 -24.41 -0.27
CA GLY A 514 -19.03 -23.91 0.58
C GLY A 514 -19.98 -25.03 1.00
N TYR A 515 -20.40 -25.00 2.26
CA TYR A 515 -21.42 -25.90 2.79
C TYR A 515 -22.28 -25.17 3.82
N THR A 516 -23.59 -25.19 3.62
CA THR A 516 -24.61 -24.71 4.55
C THR A 516 -25.29 -25.91 5.20
N PHE A 517 -24.96 -26.16 6.46
CA PHE A 517 -25.60 -27.20 7.27
C PHE A 517 -26.98 -26.72 7.68
N ALA A 518 -28.02 -27.29 7.08
CA ALA A 518 -29.41 -27.02 7.40
C ALA A 518 -30.27 -28.24 7.03
N ALA A 519 -31.49 -28.33 7.57
CA ALA A 519 -32.45 -29.36 7.16
C ALA A 519 -32.93 -29.14 5.71
N SER A 520 -32.96 -27.88 5.26
CA SER A 520 -33.41 -27.47 3.93
C SER A 520 -32.84 -26.10 3.57
N ARG A 521 -32.80 -25.78 2.26
CA ARG A 521 -32.47 -24.43 1.76
C ARG A 521 -33.61 -23.42 1.93
N PHE A 522 -34.85 -23.89 2.12
CA PHE A 522 -36.01 -23.02 2.32
C PHE A 522 -35.89 -22.27 3.66
N GLY A 523 -36.26 -21.00 3.71
CA GLY A 523 -36.12 -20.15 4.90
C GLY A 523 -34.72 -19.55 5.07
N ILE A 524 -33.78 -19.84 4.16
CA ILE A 524 -32.42 -19.31 4.18
C ILE A 524 -32.28 -18.23 3.09
N PRO A 525 -31.88 -16.99 3.42
CA PRO A 525 -31.61 -15.95 2.43
C PRO A 525 -30.55 -16.38 1.40
N GLN A 526 -30.64 -15.92 0.15
CA GLN A 526 -29.74 -16.34 -0.92
C GLN A 526 -28.26 -15.98 -0.69
N GLU A 527 -27.93 -15.00 0.17
CA GLU A 527 -26.54 -14.71 0.58
C GLU A 527 -25.89 -15.92 1.29
N TYR A 528 -26.69 -16.75 1.96
CA TYR A 528 -26.23 -17.91 2.73
C TYR A 528 -26.34 -19.24 1.98
N LEU A 529 -26.71 -19.19 0.69
CA LEU A 529 -26.75 -20.32 -0.23
C LEU A 529 -25.76 -20.08 -1.38
N PHE A 530 -25.50 -21.11 -2.18
CA PHE A 530 -24.44 -21.07 -3.17
C PHE A 530 -24.94 -21.23 -4.60
N ARG A 531 -24.43 -20.38 -5.50
CA ARG A 531 -24.57 -20.48 -6.95
C ARG A 531 -23.20 -20.25 -7.60
N ALA A 532 -22.96 -20.89 -8.73
CA ALA A 532 -21.73 -20.76 -9.52
C ALA A 532 -22.03 -20.25 -10.94
N GLY A 533 -20.97 -19.86 -11.67
CA GLY A 533 -21.04 -19.35 -13.04
C GLY A 533 -20.67 -17.87 -13.18
N GLY A 534 -20.01 -17.52 -14.31
CA GLY A 534 -19.53 -16.17 -14.65
C GLY A 534 -18.03 -15.96 -14.42
N ILE A 535 -17.53 -14.75 -14.71
CA ILE A 535 -16.08 -14.38 -14.80
C ILE A 535 -15.23 -14.79 -13.57
N HIS A 536 -15.83 -14.86 -12.38
CA HIS A 536 -15.12 -15.13 -11.12
C HIS A 536 -15.52 -16.45 -10.46
N SER A 537 -16.14 -17.35 -11.22
CA SER A 537 -16.59 -18.65 -10.72
C SER A 537 -16.35 -19.72 -11.76
N LEU A 538 -17.11 -19.70 -12.87
CA LEU A 538 -17.02 -20.68 -13.94
C LEU A 538 -17.25 -19.96 -15.28
N ARG A 539 -16.18 -19.64 -16.00
CA ARG A 539 -16.26 -19.02 -17.33
C ARG A 539 -16.82 -20.04 -18.33
N GLY A 540 -17.48 -19.54 -19.37
CA GLY A 540 -18.27 -20.35 -20.31
C GLY A 540 -19.73 -20.55 -19.91
N TYR A 541 -20.11 -20.18 -18.68
CA TYR A 541 -21.48 -20.26 -18.14
C TYR A 541 -22.05 -18.88 -17.80
N ASP A 542 -23.38 -18.79 -17.74
CA ASP A 542 -24.09 -17.60 -17.29
C ASP A 542 -23.78 -17.28 -15.83
N PHE A 543 -23.84 -15.99 -15.51
CA PHE A 543 -23.59 -15.52 -14.15
C PHE A 543 -24.64 -16.06 -13.17
N LYS A 544 -24.18 -16.83 -12.17
CA LYS A 544 -25.04 -17.58 -11.24
C LYS A 544 -26.01 -18.58 -11.93
N GLY A 545 -25.67 -19.06 -13.12
CA GLY A 545 -26.44 -20.05 -13.89
C GLY A 545 -26.36 -21.49 -13.38
N ILE A 546 -25.45 -21.79 -12.45
CA ILE A 546 -25.27 -23.12 -11.87
C ILE A 546 -25.75 -23.12 -10.42
N GLY A 547 -26.73 -23.96 -10.12
CA GLY A 547 -27.39 -24.08 -8.82
C GLY A 547 -28.55 -25.06 -8.90
N VAL A 548 -29.44 -24.98 -7.91
CA VAL A 548 -30.61 -25.86 -7.81
C VAL A 548 -31.75 -25.26 -8.64
N GLN A 549 -32.47 -26.11 -9.39
CA GLN A 549 -33.65 -25.67 -10.15
C GLN A 549 -34.88 -25.60 -9.25
N GLU A 550 -35.61 -24.47 -9.33
CA GLU A 550 -36.86 -24.24 -8.63
C GLU A 550 -37.86 -23.57 -9.58
N GLY A 551 -38.77 -24.37 -10.14
CA GLY A 551 -39.55 -23.94 -11.31
C GLY A 551 -38.63 -23.78 -12.52
N ASN A 552 -38.63 -22.59 -13.12
CA ASN A 552 -37.76 -22.20 -14.23
C ASN A 552 -36.56 -21.35 -13.79
N ALA A 553 -36.37 -21.18 -12.47
CA ALA A 553 -35.35 -20.32 -11.90
C ALA A 553 -34.20 -21.12 -11.28
N VAL A 554 -32.99 -20.57 -11.37
CA VAL A 554 -31.80 -21.12 -10.71
C VAL A 554 -31.60 -20.46 -9.36
N VAL A 555 -31.74 -21.24 -8.30
CA VAL A 555 -31.62 -20.81 -6.90
C VAL A 555 -30.34 -21.36 -6.25
N GLY A 556 -29.95 -20.80 -5.11
CA GLY A 556 -28.79 -21.30 -4.37
C GLY A 556 -29.03 -22.68 -3.75
N GLY A 557 -28.02 -23.54 -3.86
CA GLY A 557 -27.94 -24.82 -3.15
C GLY A 557 -27.19 -24.71 -1.82
N LEU A 558 -27.26 -25.77 -1.01
CA LEU A 558 -26.55 -25.86 0.26
C LEU A 558 -25.04 -26.06 0.11
N VAL A 559 -24.57 -26.57 -1.01
CA VAL A 559 -23.18 -26.96 -1.23
C VAL A 559 -22.65 -26.39 -2.54
N MET A 560 -21.39 -25.95 -2.56
CA MET A 560 -20.70 -25.56 -3.78
C MET A 560 -19.22 -25.91 -3.72
N VAL A 561 -18.67 -26.29 -4.86
CA VAL A 561 -17.24 -26.42 -5.09
C VAL A 561 -16.92 -25.74 -6.42
N THR A 562 -15.91 -24.87 -6.46
CA THR A 562 -15.37 -24.33 -7.71
C THR A 562 -13.85 -24.33 -7.68
N GLY A 563 -13.24 -24.42 -8.86
CA GLY A 563 -11.80 -24.39 -9.05
C GLY A 563 -11.45 -23.72 -10.37
N THR A 564 -10.35 -22.98 -10.39
CA THR A 564 -9.79 -22.36 -11.60
C THR A 564 -8.30 -22.63 -11.64
N ALA A 565 -7.81 -23.01 -12.80
CA ALA A 565 -6.40 -22.96 -13.16
C ALA A 565 -6.21 -22.03 -14.36
N GLU A 566 -5.29 -21.07 -14.24
CA GLU A 566 -4.98 -20.11 -15.32
C GLU A 566 -3.46 -19.96 -15.46
N TYR A 567 -3.00 -20.02 -16.69
CA TYR A 567 -1.62 -19.71 -17.07
C TYR A 567 -1.61 -18.42 -17.87
N THR A 568 -0.81 -17.44 -17.43
CA THR A 568 -0.63 -16.16 -18.12
C THR A 568 0.82 -16.00 -18.55
N HIS A 569 1.02 -15.70 -19.84
CA HIS A 569 2.31 -15.31 -20.41
C HIS A 569 2.29 -13.82 -20.79
N TRP A 570 3.17 -13.03 -20.20
CA TRP A 570 3.30 -11.59 -20.45
C TRP A 570 4.24 -11.31 -21.62
N LEU A 571 3.65 -10.98 -22.78
CA LEU A 571 4.37 -10.64 -24.01
C LEU A 571 5.17 -9.33 -23.88
N THR A 572 4.63 -8.39 -23.12
CA THR A 572 5.28 -7.11 -22.79
C THR A 572 5.05 -6.78 -21.31
N GLN A 573 5.58 -5.66 -20.83
CA GLN A 573 5.29 -5.19 -19.47
C GLN A 573 3.80 -4.92 -19.22
N GLN A 574 3.01 -4.66 -20.27
CA GLN A 574 1.59 -4.27 -20.17
C GLN A 574 0.61 -5.30 -20.72
N TRP A 575 1.01 -6.09 -21.72
CA TRP A 575 0.13 -7.01 -22.44
C TRP A 575 0.53 -8.47 -22.21
N GLY A 576 -0.46 -9.30 -21.96
CA GLY A 576 -0.30 -10.74 -21.81
C GLY A 576 -1.45 -11.53 -22.42
N VAL A 577 -1.21 -12.82 -22.60
CA VAL A 577 -2.21 -13.80 -23.03
C VAL A 577 -2.37 -14.84 -21.94
N ALA A 578 -3.59 -15.34 -21.78
CA ALA A 578 -3.92 -16.33 -20.76
C ALA A 578 -4.67 -17.51 -21.38
N ALA A 579 -4.45 -18.69 -20.81
CA ALA A 579 -5.26 -19.88 -21.03
C ALA A 579 -5.75 -20.37 -19.66
N PHE A 580 -7.02 -20.81 -19.59
CA PHE A 580 -7.62 -21.21 -18.32
C PHE A 580 -8.59 -22.38 -18.47
N ALA A 581 -8.78 -23.07 -17.36
CA ALA A 581 -9.82 -24.06 -17.15
C ALA A 581 -10.47 -23.82 -15.77
N ASP A 582 -11.80 -23.82 -15.75
CA ASP A 582 -12.63 -23.66 -14.57
C ASP A 582 -13.49 -24.93 -14.42
N ILE A 583 -13.65 -25.40 -13.18
CA ILE A 583 -14.53 -26.52 -12.82
C ILE A 583 -15.41 -26.13 -11.65
N GLY A 584 -16.66 -26.59 -11.61
CA GLY A 584 -17.48 -26.34 -10.42
C GLY A 584 -18.90 -26.82 -10.50
N GLY A 585 -19.58 -26.79 -9.36
CA GLY A 585 -20.97 -27.20 -9.24
C GLY A 585 -21.57 -26.67 -7.95
N ALA A 586 -22.89 -26.54 -7.93
CA ALA A 586 -23.64 -26.12 -6.75
C ALA A 586 -24.95 -26.92 -6.68
N GLU A 587 -25.22 -27.52 -5.52
CA GLU A 587 -26.34 -28.44 -5.30
C GLU A 587 -26.75 -28.49 -3.81
N ASP A 588 -27.85 -29.15 -3.48
CA ASP A 588 -28.28 -29.30 -2.08
C ASP A 588 -27.52 -30.38 -1.31
N HIS A 589 -26.91 -31.34 -2.01
CA HIS A 589 -26.19 -32.45 -1.38
C HIS A 589 -24.87 -32.68 -2.07
N TRP A 590 -23.79 -32.85 -1.29
CA TRP A 590 -22.44 -33.08 -1.82
C TRP A 590 -22.38 -34.23 -2.84
N ARG A 591 -23.10 -35.33 -2.58
CA ARG A 591 -23.14 -36.51 -3.46
C ARG A 591 -23.86 -36.28 -4.80
N LYS A 592 -24.67 -35.22 -4.90
CA LYS A 592 -25.42 -34.87 -6.11
C LYS A 592 -24.72 -33.82 -6.98
N ILE A 593 -23.59 -33.29 -6.52
CA ILE A 593 -22.84 -32.29 -7.30
C ILE A 593 -22.42 -32.89 -8.63
N HIS A 594 -22.95 -32.30 -9.71
CA HIS A 594 -22.48 -32.52 -11.06
C HIS A 594 -21.45 -31.44 -11.42
N PRO A 595 -20.19 -31.80 -11.72
CA PRO A 595 -19.17 -30.82 -12.07
C PRO A 595 -19.37 -30.33 -13.51
N PHE A 596 -19.48 -29.02 -13.68
CA PHE A 596 -19.44 -28.35 -14.97
C PHE A 596 -18.03 -27.89 -15.28
N LEU A 597 -17.60 -28.03 -16.54
CA LEU A 597 -16.27 -27.64 -17.01
C LEU A 597 -16.38 -26.46 -17.99
N GLY A 598 -15.60 -25.41 -17.73
CA GLY A 598 -15.40 -24.29 -18.63
C GLY A 598 -13.92 -24.14 -18.98
N TYR A 599 -13.59 -23.83 -20.23
CA TYR A 599 -12.19 -23.57 -20.61
C TYR A 599 -12.11 -22.52 -21.71
N GLY A 600 -10.97 -21.86 -21.81
CA GLY A 600 -10.83 -20.77 -22.74
C GLY A 600 -9.46 -20.10 -22.74
N SER A 601 -9.41 -18.99 -23.47
CA SER A 601 -8.24 -18.14 -23.59
C SER A 601 -8.64 -16.68 -23.52
N GLY A 602 -7.72 -15.81 -23.11
CA GLY A 602 -8.01 -14.39 -22.99
C GLY A 602 -6.79 -13.50 -23.08
N ILE A 603 -7.05 -12.21 -23.15
CA ILE A 603 -6.07 -11.14 -23.17
C ILE A 603 -6.03 -10.49 -21.78
N ARG A 604 -4.83 -10.15 -21.33
CA ARG A 604 -4.57 -9.44 -20.07
C ARG A 604 -3.90 -8.10 -20.39
N TRP A 605 -4.41 -7.02 -19.81
CA TRP A 605 -3.85 -5.68 -19.99
C TRP A 605 -3.68 -4.98 -18.64
N ARG A 606 -2.46 -4.54 -18.34
CA ARG A 606 -2.17 -3.68 -17.19
C ARG A 606 -2.41 -2.23 -17.58
N SER A 607 -3.64 -1.76 -17.42
CA SER A 607 -3.99 -0.38 -17.70
C SER A 607 -3.58 0.55 -16.54
N PRO A 608 -3.42 1.87 -16.77
CA PRO A 608 -3.20 2.84 -15.70
C PRO A 608 -4.30 2.86 -14.62
N ALA A 609 -5.52 2.46 -14.98
CA ALA A 609 -6.67 2.40 -14.08
C ALA A 609 -6.81 1.04 -13.34
N GLY A 610 -5.99 0.05 -13.68
CA GLY A 610 -6.01 -1.30 -13.10
C GLY A 610 -5.94 -2.43 -14.14
N PRO A 611 -5.82 -3.70 -13.70
CA PRO A 611 -5.74 -4.84 -14.59
C PRO A 611 -7.09 -5.13 -15.27
N VAL A 612 -7.05 -5.40 -16.57
CA VAL A 612 -8.21 -5.73 -17.41
C VAL A 612 -8.04 -7.13 -18.01
N ALA A 613 -9.12 -7.90 -18.04
CA ALA A 613 -9.18 -9.23 -18.63
C ALA A 613 -10.33 -9.31 -19.64
N LEU A 614 -10.04 -9.80 -20.84
CA LEU A 614 -11.02 -10.15 -21.87
C LEU A 614 -10.85 -11.62 -22.22
N ASP A 615 -11.82 -12.43 -21.83
CA ASP A 615 -11.78 -13.90 -21.91
C ASP A 615 -12.83 -14.42 -22.90
N LEU A 616 -12.43 -15.36 -23.76
CA LEU A 616 -13.34 -16.15 -24.57
C LEU A 616 -13.37 -17.57 -24.00
N ALA A 617 -14.53 -18.02 -23.55
CA ALA A 617 -14.69 -19.28 -22.83
C ALA A 617 -15.79 -20.14 -23.42
N ARG A 618 -15.57 -21.46 -23.44
CA ARG A 618 -16.54 -22.47 -23.86
C ARG A 618 -16.97 -23.31 -22.67
N GLY A 619 -18.28 -23.45 -22.47
CA GLY A 619 -18.84 -24.45 -21.54
C GLY A 619 -18.81 -25.82 -22.20
N HIS A 620 -18.23 -26.81 -21.54
CA HIS A 620 -18.09 -28.17 -22.08
C HIS A 620 -19.46 -28.83 -22.28
N GLU A 621 -20.33 -28.73 -21.26
CA GLU A 621 -21.62 -29.40 -21.22
C GLU A 621 -22.66 -28.73 -22.13
N THR A 622 -22.64 -27.40 -22.23
CA THR A 622 -23.59 -26.66 -23.09
C THR A 622 -23.08 -26.45 -24.51
N GLY A 623 -21.78 -26.59 -24.74
CA GLY A 623 -21.11 -26.20 -25.98
C GLY A 623 -21.09 -24.69 -26.25
N SER A 624 -21.65 -23.85 -25.37
CA SER A 624 -21.83 -22.42 -25.61
C SER A 624 -20.51 -21.66 -25.49
N LEU A 625 -20.27 -20.75 -26.44
CA LEU A 625 -19.14 -19.82 -26.42
C LEU A 625 -19.56 -18.49 -25.82
N ARG A 626 -18.77 -17.93 -24.90
CA ARG A 626 -19.11 -16.70 -24.17
C ARG A 626 -17.90 -15.79 -24.02
N VAL A 627 -18.15 -14.49 -24.12
CA VAL A 627 -17.19 -13.45 -23.82
C VAL A 627 -17.36 -13.00 -22.38
N HIS A 628 -16.24 -12.94 -21.67
CA HIS A 628 -16.13 -12.58 -20.26
C HIS A 628 -15.24 -11.36 -20.15
N PHE A 629 -15.77 -10.27 -19.60
CA PHE A 629 -15.07 -9.00 -19.49
C PHE A 629 -15.57 -8.20 -18.29
N SER A 630 -14.68 -7.52 -17.58
CA SER A 630 -15.07 -6.55 -16.55
C SER A 630 -14.10 -5.38 -16.52
N MET A 631 -14.65 -4.17 -16.50
CA MET A 631 -13.90 -2.94 -16.31
C MET A 631 -14.76 -1.93 -15.54
N ALA A 632 -14.15 -1.22 -14.60
CA ALA A 632 -14.78 -0.11 -13.90
C ALA A 632 -13.75 1.02 -13.72
N VAL A 633 -14.21 2.25 -13.90
CA VAL A 633 -13.43 3.47 -13.69
C VAL A 633 -14.17 4.30 -12.64
N ALA A 634 -13.43 4.86 -11.69
CA ALA A 634 -13.94 5.81 -10.71
C ALA A 634 -13.32 7.19 -10.97
N PHE A 635 -14.14 8.23 -10.82
CA PHE A 635 -13.84 9.64 -11.04
C PHE A 635 -14.05 10.43 -9.76
#